data_AF-A0A1M5IZY9-F1
#
_entry.id   AF-A0A1M5IZY9-F1
#
_cell.length_a   1.000
_cell.length_b   1.000
_cell.length_c   1.000
_cell.angle_alpha   90.00
_cell.angle_beta   90.00
_cell.angle_gamma   90.00
#
_symmetry.space_group_name_H-M   'P 1'
#
loop_
_entity.id
_entity.type
_entity.pdbx_description
1 polymer ?
#
loop_
_entity_poly.entity_id
_entity_poly.type
_entity_poly.pdbx_seq_one_letter_code
_entity_poly.pdbx_strand_id
1 'polypeptide(L)'
;MFKNYLSKVTQWILLRIKHIPNKDTKNTKWFILAFLISSMLVSIVFTIGNPTGVGFFSHFTNIGKVLVINGVLIVMWTFLMSAILSFLYIPLPRILLASLSYTIFASIFVLIYEDSGILFSIIIGISYSLLSFLITLFLIVLFNQKKHRIIKLAVMTAITIASFLVYEYVVKDKYYIDVPAVAEIDSEGPTLENPSQIGEYSYQFLSYGSGNDKYREEFGELVGIKTPTVDASHFITRWSDKRESFWGFDQSQLPVNGRLWLPEGDGPFPVILMVHGNHTMEDFSTSGYDYLGELLASRGFIAASVDEDFINYSNTSGIPNNNYELRAWMLLKHLVQLDELNQTPGNELYQKLDMKNVGLVGHSRGGQAVSMVGDYKRFFDDNHLLNDLENINVKGIVAIAPTDKRLDGNRPVLENTPYLIIQGAQDADINNFRGDHQFYRSTFDEDSDSFKASVYIAGANHGQFNTEWGNMDVSLPKGLFLNQGQIMDPEDQRQIAKVYISAFFERTIHENQAYEKLFRNHQYGKNWLPESLLVTKYQNPSYLSLLDFKRNRPNPATGVIISSEGFTVSDVIKPKDRRNNNRPEDAIQLEWENEAKYTINLSNVNKKVINNQEHVVFTMANNNENGSIPEIEIQLETTDGVSVQLPLNSFMAFPPVISSEFTPFGLFDDIFRDGKYENSWEPVFQTFEIPFQRFESENPEFNKNNVNSITLLFHTQQGNILIESVGLSQ
;
A
#
# COMPACT_ATOMS: atom_id res chain seq x y z
N MET A 1 65.75 15.93 -30.19
CA MET A 1 65.18 16.79 -29.12
C MET A 1 63.91 16.18 -28.50
N PHE A 2 62.92 15.79 -29.32
CA PHE A 2 61.66 15.18 -28.85
C PHE A 2 61.82 13.90 -28.00
N LYS A 3 62.68 12.95 -28.42
CA LYS A 3 62.96 11.72 -27.64
C LYS A 3 63.51 11.98 -26.22
N ASN A 4 64.36 12.99 -26.06
CA ASN A 4 64.93 13.34 -24.75
C ASN A 4 63.90 14.01 -23.83
N TYR A 5 63.00 14.81 -24.41
CA TYR A 5 61.88 15.40 -23.67
C TYR A 5 60.90 14.32 -23.21
N LEU A 6 60.53 13.40 -24.10
CA LEU A 6 59.64 12.28 -23.79
C LEU A 6 60.23 11.38 -22.69
N SER A 7 61.53 11.10 -22.73
CA SER A 7 62.23 10.33 -21.69
C SER A 7 62.18 11.02 -20.32
N LYS A 8 62.44 12.34 -20.27
CA LYS A 8 62.36 13.12 -19.02
C LYS A 8 60.94 13.15 -18.44
N VAL A 9 59.92 13.35 -19.29
CA VAL A 9 58.51 13.31 -18.87
C VAL A 9 58.14 11.92 -18.35
N THR A 10 58.57 10.86 -19.04
CA THR A 10 58.32 9.47 -18.61
C THR A 10 58.97 9.17 -17.26
N GLN A 11 60.23 9.55 -17.07
CA GLN A 11 60.93 9.39 -15.79
C GLN A 11 60.24 10.19 -14.67
N TRP A 12 59.81 11.42 -14.96
CA TRP A 12 59.08 12.23 -14.00
C TRP A 12 57.75 11.57 -13.59
N ILE A 13 56.96 11.06 -14.53
CA ILE A 13 55.72 10.30 -14.25
C ILE A 13 56.01 9.08 -13.37
N LEU A 14 57.00 8.27 -13.75
CA LEU A 14 57.38 7.06 -13.00
C LEU A 14 57.82 7.38 -11.56
N LEU A 15 58.54 8.49 -11.36
CA LEU A 15 58.92 8.95 -10.02
C LEU A 15 57.70 9.35 -9.19
N ARG A 16 56.70 10.03 -9.78
CA ARG A 16 55.47 10.40 -9.07
C ARG A 16 54.69 9.16 -8.65
N ILE A 17 54.53 8.19 -9.54
CA ILE A 17 53.84 6.92 -9.27
C ILE A 17 54.57 6.11 -8.19
N LYS A 18 55.91 6.01 -8.26
CA LYS A 18 56.72 5.29 -7.27
C LYS A 18 56.52 5.83 -5.85
N HIS A 19 56.22 7.12 -5.71
CA HIS A 19 56.00 7.79 -4.44
C HIS A 19 54.55 7.81 -3.94
N ILE A 20 53.63 7.08 -4.59
CA ILE A 20 52.23 6.94 -4.13
C ILE A 20 52.15 6.54 -2.64
N PRO A 21 52.87 5.50 -2.15
CA PRO A 21 52.70 5.03 -0.77
C PRO A 21 53.40 5.88 0.31
N ASN A 22 54.15 6.93 -0.06
CA ASN A 22 55.08 7.64 0.86
C ASN A 22 54.43 8.19 2.14
N LYS A 23 53.10 8.44 2.14
CA LYS A 23 52.36 9.00 3.27
C LYS A 23 51.29 8.06 3.83
N ASP A 24 51.18 6.86 3.27
CA ASP A 24 50.29 5.81 3.77
C ASP A 24 51.02 5.01 4.87
N THR A 25 50.57 5.17 6.12
CA THR A 25 51.19 4.56 7.30
C THR A 25 50.61 3.17 7.61
N LYS A 26 51.14 2.47 8.63
CA LYS A 26 50.53 1.21 9.10
C LYS A 26 49.07 1.38 9.53
N ASN A 27 48.70 2.55 10.06
CA ASN A 27 47.31 2.84 10.44
C ASN A 27 46.42 3.08 9.22
N THR A 28 46.94 3.66 8.12
CA THR A 28 46.13 3.87 6.91
C THR A 28 45.68 2.56 6.27
N LYS A 29 46.46 1.48 6.43
CA LYS A 29 46.07 0.13 5.98
C LYS A 29 44.77 -0.37 6.62
N TRP A 30 44.49 -0.04 7.89
CA TRP A 30 43.24 -0.39 8.55
C TRP A 30 42.04 0.31 7.89
N PHE A 31 42.18 1.58 7.56
CA PHE A 31 41.15 2.34 6.85
C PHE A 31 40.96 1.85 5.42
N ILE A 32 42.02 1.54 4.69
CA ILE A 32 41.93 0.96 3.33
C ILE A 32 41.16 -0.37 3.38
N LEU A 33 41.46 -1.23 4.36
CA LEU A 33 40.73 -2.48 4.55
C LEU A 33 39.26 -2.24 4.92
N ALA A 34 38.98 -1.27 5.80
CA ALA A 34 37.61 -0.93 6.16
C ALA A 34 36.81 -0.39 4.97
N PHE A 35 37.40 0.48 4.14
CA PHE A 35 36.76 0.97 2.92
C PHE A 35 36.51 -0.14 1.90
N LEU A 36 37.42 -1.11 1.80
CA LEU A 36 37.19 -2.33 1.02
C LEU A 36 35.98 -3.12 1.56
N ILE A 37 35.93 -3.37 2.87
CA ILE A 37 34.82 -4.11 3.50
C ILE A 37 33.49 -3.35 3.30
N SER A 38 33.48 -2.04 3.55
CA SER A 38 32.31 -1.20 3.42
C SER A 38 31.79 -1.16 1.98
N SER A 39 32.68 -1.02 0.98
CA SER A 39 32.24 -1.10 -0.42
C SER A 39 31.73 -2.48 -0.79
N MET A 40 32.29 -3.57 -0.24
CA MET A 40 31.75 -4.93 -0.42
C MET A 40 30.35 -5.05 0.18
N LEU A 41 30.11 -4.52 1.39
CA LEU A 41 28.80 -4.56 2.03
C LEU A 41 27.74 -3.82 1.20
N VAL A 42 28.07 -2.65 0.66
CA VAL A 42 27.18 -1.90 -0.25
C VAL A 42 26.78 -2.78 -1.45
N SER A 43 27.76 -3.44 -2.08
CA SER A 43 27.48 -4.30 -3.24
C SER A 43 26.72 -5.59 -2.87
N ILE A 44 26.93 -6.15 -1.67
CA ILE A 44 26.12 -7.28 -1.16
C ILE A 44 24.67 -6.84 -1.00
N VAL A 45 24.41 -5.73 -0.30
CA VAL A 45 23.04 -5.22 -0.08
C VAL A 45 22.34 -4.96 -1.41
N PHE A 46 23.02 -4.29 -2.34
CA PHE A 46 22.52 -4.08 -3.70
C PHE A 46 22.15 -5.39 -4.41
N THR A 47 22.99 -6.42 -4.30
CA THR A 47 22.76 -7.72 -4.94
C THR A 47 21.60 -8.48 -4.33
N ILE A 48 21.40 -8.39 -3.01
CA ILE A 48 20.27 -9.03 -2.33
C ILE A 48 18.95 -8.41 -2.80
N GLY A 49 18.89 -7.08 -2.97
CA GLY A 49 17.70 -6.41 -3.50
C GLY A 49 17.47 -6.59 -5.00
N ASN A 50 18.44 -7.17 -5.71
CA ASN A 50 18.39 -7.39 -7.15
C ASN A 50 18.68 -8.85 -7.52
N PRO A 51 17.82 -9.80 -7.10
CA PRO A 51 18.00 -11.20 -7.45
C PRO A 51 17.88 -11.41 -8.96
N THR A 52 18.59 -12.43 -9.47
CA THR A 52 18.56 -12.84 -10.89
C THR A 52 18.13 -14.29 -11.08
N GLY A 53 17.75 -14.95 -9.98
CA GLY A 53 17.31 -16.34 -9.95
C GLY A 53 16.82 -16.70 -8.55
N VAL A 54 16.11 -17.81 -8.44
CA VAL A 54 15.47 -18.26 -7.19
C VAL A 54 16.44 -19.09 -6.34
N GLY A 55 16.31 -18.95 -5.02
CA GLY A 55 16.89 -19.87 -4.05
C GLY A 55 18.36 -19.65 -3.72
N PHE A 56 18.80 -20.31 -2.64
CA PHE A 56 20.08 -20.03 -1.98
C PHE A 56 21.30 -20.06 -2.90
N PHE A 57 21.39 -21.06 -3.79
CA PHE A 57 22.56 -21.21 -4.67
C PHE A 57 22.67 -20.05 -5.68
N SER A 58 21.56 -19.63 -6.29
CA SER A 58 21.54 -18.46 -7.18
C SER A 58 22.02 -17.21 -6.45
N HIS A 59 21.43 -16.91 -5.29
CA HIS A 59 21.81 -15.74 -4.48
C HIS A 59 23.30 -15.79 -4.07
N PHE A 60 23.80 -16.94 -3.63
CA PHE A 60 25.21 -17.11 -3.25
C PHE A 60 26.15 -16.83 -4.43
N THR A 61 25.85 -17.37 -5.61
CA THR A 61 26.69 -17.14 -6.79
C THR A 61 26.64 -15.68 -7.27
N ASN A 62 25.49 -15.01 -7.18
CA ASN A 62 25.35 -13.60 -7.50
C ASN A 62 26.21 -12.72 -6.58
N ILE A 63 26.14 -12.96 -5.27
CA ILE A 63 26.98 -12.28 -4.28
C ILE A 63 28.47 -12.50 -4.60
N GLY A 64 28.88 -13.75 -4.86
CA GLY A 64 30.26 -14.08 -5.22
C GLY A 64 30.77 -13.31 -6.46
N LYS A 65 29.97 -13.26 -7.53
CA LYS A 65 30.31 -12.52 -8.76
C LYS A 65 30.50 -11.03 -8.48
N VAL A 66 29.55 -10.42 -7.75
CA VAL A 66 29.57 -8.98 -7.46
C VAL A 66 30.74 -8.61 -6.55
N LEU A 67 31.08 -9.44 -5.56
CA LEU A 67 32.26 -9.24 -4.71
C LEU A 67 33.57 -9.25 -5.52
N VAL A 68 33.72 -10.17 -6.47
CA VAL A 68 34.90 -10.22 -7.35
C VAL A 68 34.97 -8.97 -8.23
N ILE A 69 33.87 -8.59 -8.88
CA ILE A 69 33.80 -7.40 -9.75
C ILE A 69 34.13 -6.14 -8.94
N ASN A 70 33.44 -5.92 -7.82
CA ASN A 70 33.68 -4.76 -6.96
C ASN A 70 35.12 -4.74 -6.42
N GLY A 71 35.67 -5.92 -6.07
CA GLY A 71 37.06 -6.06 -5.61
C GLY A 71 38.09 -5.65 -6.67
N VAL A 72 37.85 -5.96 -7.94
CA VAL A 72 38.68 -5.48 -9.04
C VAL A 72 38.51 -3.97 -9.25
N LEU A 73 37.27 -3.48 -9.22
CA LEU A 73 36.96 -2.07 -9.43
C LEU A 73 37.60 -1.16 -8.38
N ILE A 74 37.52 -1.50 -7.08
CA ILE A 74 38.15 -0.70 -6.04
C ILE A 74 39.68 -0.67 -6.19
N VAL A 75 40.31 -1.78 -6.58
CA VAL A 75 41.76 -1.83 -6.81
C VAL A 75 42.15 -0.93 -8.00
N MET A 76 41.43 -1.05 -9.12
CA MET A 76 41.65 -0.22 -10.31
C MET A 76 41.44 1.26 -10.02
N TRP A 77 40.35 1.61 -9.35
CA TRP A 77 40.04 2.99 -8.97
C TRP A 77 41.08 3.55 -8.02
N THR A 78 41.46 2.78 -6.99
CA THR A 78 42.46 3.21 -6.01
C THR A 78 43.80 3.47 -6.69
N PHE A 79 44.20 2.62 -7.63
CA PHE A 79 45.42 2.84 -8.43
C PHE A 79 45.33 4.11 -9.29
N LEU A 80 44.24 4.27 -10.05
CA LEU A 80 44.04 5.43 -10.92
C LEU A 80 44.00 6.75 -10.14
N MET A 81 43.17 6.81 -9.09
CA MET A 81 43.00 8.02 -8.29
C MET A 81 44.23 8.33 -7.46
N SER A 82 44.94 7.34 -6.93
CA SER A 82 46.21 7.58 -6.23
C SER A 82 47.29 8.08 -7.19
N ALA A 83 47.30 7.64 -8.45
CA ALA A 83 48.17 8.18 -9.49
C ALA A 83 47.82 9.64 -9.82
N ILE A 84 46.53 10.00 -9.95
CA ILE A 84 46.09 11.39 -10.15
C ILE A 84 46.51 12.27 -8.97
N LEU A 85 46.21 11.84 -7.74
CA LEU A 85 46.64 12.53 -6.51
C LEU A 85 48.16 12.61 -6.40
N SER A 86 48.90 11.68 -7.04
CA SER A 86 50.35 11.74 -7.09
C SER A 86 50.87 12.95 -7.83
N PHE A 87 50.11 13.56 -8.73
CA PHE A 87 50.49 14.79 -9.45
C PHE A 87 50.17 16.07 -8.68
N LEU A 88 49.30 16.00 -7.66
CA LEU A 88 49.12 17.10 -6.71
C LEU A 88 50.38 17.19 -5.85
N TYR A 89 51.03 18.36 -5.82
CA TYR A 89 52.28 18.60 -5.06
C TYR A 89 52.05 18.69 -3.53
N ILE A 90 50.99 18.06 -3.04
CA ILE A 90 50.55 18.10 -1.64
C ILE A 90 50.88 16.75 -0.96
N PRO A 91 51.41 16.76 0.28
CA PRO A 91 51.76 15.54 1.00
C PRO A 91 50.52 14.82 1.58
N LEU A 92 49.78 14.12 0.71
CA LEU A 92 48.55 13.41 1.07
C LEU A 92 48.76 11.88 1.24
N PRO A 93 47.99 11.20 2.10
CA PRO A 93 47.90 9.73 2.11
C PRO A 93 47.05 9.27 0.92
N ARG A 94 47.70 9.07 -0.23
CA ARG A 94 47.02 8.97 -1.54
C ARG A 94 46.20 7.70 -1.68
N ILE A 95 46.67 6.57 -1.18
CA ILE A 95 45.95 5.29 -1.28
C ILE A 95 44.71 5.33 -0.38
N LEU A 96 44.86 5.86 0.84
CA LEU A 96 43.74 6.11 1.75
C LEU A 96 42.65 6.96 1.09
N LEU A 97 43.00 8.15 0.58
CA LEU A 97 42.04 9.08 -0.03
C LEU A 97 41.39 8.51 -1.28
N ALA A 98 42.14 7.75 -2.09
CA ALA A 98 41.61 7.09 -3.27
C ALA A 98 40.64 5.93 -2.94
N SER A 99 40.90 5.19 -1.85
CA SER A 99 39.99 4.13 -1.37
C SER A 99 38.72 4.71 -0.76
N LEU A 100 38.84 5.81 -0.01
CA LEU A 100 37.71 6.58 0.51
C LEU A 100 36.84 7.12 -0.63
N SER A 101 37.46 7.71 -1.67
CA SER A 101 36.70 8.26 -2.80
C SER A 101 35.95 7.18 -3.57
N TYR A 102 36.52 5.97 -3.71
CA TYR A 102 35.79 4.84 -4.28
C TYR A 102 34.57 4.47 -3.44
N THR A 103 34.71 4.39 -2.12
CA THR A 103 33.60 3.98 -1.23
C THR A 103 32.46 4.99 -1.30
N ILE A 104 32.78 6.29 -1.30
CA ILE A 104 31.78 7.36 -1.51
C ILE A 104 31.12 7.19 -2.87
N PHE A 105 31.92 7.07 -3.94
CA PHE A 105 31.42 6.92 -5.31
C PHE A 105 30.51 5.71 -5.46
N ALA A 106 30.94 4.53 -5.00
CA ALA A 106 30.18 3.29 -5.11
C ALA A 106 28.84 3.37 -4.35
N SER A 107 28.86 3.96 -3.15
CA SER A 107 27.64 4.15 -2.35
C SER A 107 26.65 5.10 -3.03
N ILE A 108 27.14 6.25 -3.54
CA ILE A 108 26.31 7.21 -4.28
C ILE A 108 25.77 6.56 -5.56
N PHE A 109 26.62 5.87 -6.31
CA PHE A 109 26.25 5.25 -7.58
C PHE A 109 25.14 4.22 -7.40
N VAL A 110 25.26 3.33 -6.41
CA VAL A 110 24.24 2.32 -6.10
C VAL A 110 22.90 2.97 -5.74
N LEU A 111 22.91 4.00 -4.87
CA LEU A 111 21.67 4.66 -4.47
C LEU A 111 21.01 5.45 -5.60
N ILE A 112 21.80 6.08 -6.48
CA ILE A 112 21.29 6.77 -7.68
C ILE A 112 20.74 5.76 -8.69
N TYR A 113 21.45 4.66 -8.93
CA TYR A 113 20.99 3.60 -9.83
C TYR A 113 19.63 3.02 -9.40
N GLU A 114 19.38 3.01 -8.09
CA GLU A 114 18.13 2.55 -7.48
C GLU A 114 17.06 3.66 -7.37
N ASP A 115 17.26 4.83 -7.98
CA ASP A 115 16.31 5.96 -7.92
C ASP A 115 16.01 6.44 -6.49
N SER A 116 17.02 6.48 -5.62
CA SER A 116 16.88 6.98 -4.23
C SER A 116 16.87 8.51 -4.13
N GLY A 117 17.09 9.23 -5.24
CA GLY A 117 17.26 10.69 -5.29
C GLY A 117 18.73 11.12 -5.16
N ILE A 118 19.15 12.11 -5.95
CA ILE A 118 20.57 12.51 -6.08
C ILE A 118 21.11 13.08 -4.76
N LEU A 119 20.41 14.05 -4.17
CA LEU A 119 20.86 14.72 -2.95
C LEU A 119 20.93 13.74 -1.77
N PHE A 120 19.90 12.92 -1.62
CA PHE A 120 19.88 11.83 -0.65
C PHE A 120 21.09 10.90 -0.80
N SER A 121 21.33 10.44 -2.03
CA SER A 121 22.45 9.54 -2.34
C SER A 121 23.80 10.13 -1.96
N ILE A 122 24.02 11.43 -2.22
CA ILE A 122 25.25 12.15 -1.85
C ILE A 122 25.42 12.20 -0.33
N ILE A 123 24.37 12.59 0.40
CA ILE A 123 24.40 12.71 1.87
C ILE A 123 24.70 11.35 2.49
N ILE A 124 23.96 10.30 2.08
CA ILE A 124 24.13 8.96 2.63
C ILE A 124 25.47 8.35 2.23
N GLY A 125 25.91 8.50 0.98
CA GLY A 125 27.21 7.95 0.54
C GLY A 125 28.41 8.56 1.27
N ILE A 126 28.37 9.87 1.55
CA ILE A 126 29.38 10.56 2.36
C ILE A 126 29.28 10.12 3.83
N SER A 127 28.07 10.12 4.38
CA SER A 127 27.82 9.78 5.80
C SER A 127 28.22 8.34 6.11
N TYR A 128 27.89 7.39 5.23
CA TYR A 128 28.29 6.00 5.32
C TYR A 128 29.82 5.83 5.32
N SER A 129 30.50 6.56 4.43
CA SER A 129 31.97 6.53 4.36
C SER A 129 32.63 7.16 5.59
N LEU A 130 32.05 8.23 6.14
CA LEU A 130 32.47 8.83 7.41
C LEU A 130 32.24 7.88 8.58
N LEU A 131 31.11 7.18 8.62
CA LEU A 131 30.80 6.18 9.64
C LEU A 131 31.83 5.03 9.59
N SER A 132 32.14 4.51 8.41
CA SER A 132 33.20 3.53 8.20
C SER A 132 34.56 4.03 8.71
N PHE A 133 34.87 5.31 8.49
CA PHE A 133 36.09 5.93 9.02
C PHE A 133 36.08 5.99 10.55
N LEU A 134 34.97 6.43 11.17
CA LEU A 134 34.83 6.54 12.62
C LEU A 134 34.90 5.17 13.31
N ILE A 135 34.23 4.15 12.76
CA ILE A 135 34.32 2.77 13.25
C ILE A 135 35.77 2.29 13.18
N THR A 136 36.48 2.56 12.08
CA THR A 136 37.88 2.17 11.96
C THR A 136 38.77 2.87 12.98
N LEU A 137 38.55 4.17 13.21
CA LEU A 137 39.28 4.94 14.21
C LEU A 137 39.06 4.34 15.62
N PHE A 138 37.81 3.97 15.92
CA PHE A 138 37.45 3.27 17.17
C PHE A 138 38.21 1.95 17.31
N LEU A 139 38.18 1.09 16.28
CA LEU A 139 38.90 -0.20 16.29
C LEU A 139 40.41 -0.02 16.46
N ILE A 140 41.01 0.98 15.80
CA ILE A 140 42.43 1.31 15.98
C ILE A 140 42.71 1.70 17.44
N VAL A 141 41.88 2.53 18.08
CA VAL A 141 42.06 2.91 19.48
C VAL A 141 41.91 1.70 20.41
N LEU A 142 40.90 0.85 20.16
CA LEU A 142 40.59 -0.33 20.96
C LEU A 142 41.74 -1.37 20.91
N PHE A 143 42.25 -1.66 19.72
CA PHE A 143 43.32 -2.64 19.52
C PHE A 143 44.74 -2.09 19.70
N ASN A 144 44.90 -0.77 19.86
CA ASN A 144 46.22 -0.20 20.12
C ASN A 144 46.70 -0.58 21.54
N GLN A 145 47.74 -1.42 21.60
CA GLN A 145 48.35 -1.87 22.84
C GLN A 145 49.02 -0.73 23.63
N LYS A 146 49.36 0.39 22.98
CA LYS A 146 49.99 1.56 23.62
C LYS A 146 49.00 2.53 24.25
N LYS A 147 47.69 2.37 24.02
CA LYS A 147 46.66 3.26 24.59
C LYS A 147 46.25 2.81 25.98
N HIS A 148 46.17 3.75 26.92
CA HIS A 148 45.79 3.48 28.31
C HIS A 148 44.36 2.92 28.40
N ARG A 149 44.11 2.00 29.35
CA ARG A 149 42.81 1.31 29.52
C ARG A 149 41.65 2.29 29.71
N ILE A 150 41.90 3.42 30.39
CA ILE A 150 40.89 4.48 30.62
C ILE A 150 40.37 5.07 29.30
N ILE A 151 41.24 5.29 28.31
CA ILE A 151 40.83 5.84 27.01
C ILE A 151 39.91 4.84 26.30
N LYS A 152 40.25 3.55 26.35
CA LYS A 152 39.42 2.50 25.75
C LYS A 152 38.05 2.44 26.42
N LEU A 153 38.02 2.48 27.75
CA LEU A 153 36.78 2.49 28.52
C LEU A 153 35.93 3.72 28.19
N ALA A 154 36.51 4.92 28.16
CA ALA A 154 35.79 6.14 27.84
C ALA A 154 35.14 6.11 26.45
N VAL A 155 35.84 5.59 25.44
CA VAL A 155 35.28 5.49 24.08
C VAL A 155 34.18 4.42 24.02
N MET A 156 34.33 3.27 24.68
CA MET A 156 33.26 2.26 24.74
C MET A 156 32.01 2.80 25.45
N THR A 157 32.20 3.53 26.56
CA THR A 157 31.10 4.19 27.27
C THR A 157 30.41 5.22 26.37
N ALA A 158 31.16 6.05 25.64
CA ALA A 158 30.59 7.06 24.74
C ALA A 158 29.75 6.41 23.62
N ILE A 159 30.21 5.32 23.00
CA ILE A 159 29.44 4.59 21.98
C ILE A 159 28.19 3.95 22.58
N THR A 160 28.29 3.39 23.78
CA THR A 160 27.15 2.78 24.47
C THR A 160 26.09 3.84 24.78
N ILE A 161 26.49 5.00 25.29
CA ILE A 161 25.60 6.14 25.52
C ILE A 161 24.98 6.62 24.21
N ALA A 162 25.77 6.82 23.16
CA ALA A 162 25.26 7.25 21.86
C ALA A 162 24.24 6.25 21.28
N SER A 163 24.54 4.95 21.38
CA SER A 163 23.64 3.88 20.91
C SER A 163 22.35 3.83 21.74
N PHE A 164 22.47 4.02 23.07
CA PHE A 164 21.30 4.10 23.96
C PHE A 164 20.44 5.32 23.67
N LEU A 165 21.04 6.49 23.42
CA LEU A 165 20.31 7.70 23.05
C LEU A 165 19.59 7.54 21.70
N VAL A 166 20.24 6.90 20.72
CA VAL A 166 19.58 6.55 19.46
C VAL A 166 18.45 5.56 19.71
N TYR A 167 18.64 4.53 20.53
CA TYR A 167 17.60 3.56 20.86
C TYR A 167 16.39 4.20 21.56
N GLU A 168 16.60 5.00 22.61
CA GLU A 168 15.52 5.71 23.31
C GLU A 168 14.75 6.65 22.38
N TYR A 169 15.44 7.26 21.41
CA TYR A 169 14.81 8.16 20.44
C TYR A 169 14.07 7.39 19.33
N VAL A 170 14.65 6.31 18.78
CA VAL A 170 14.04 5.50 17.70
C VAL A 170 12.85 4.66 18.19
N VAL A 171 12.98 4.00 19.34
CA VAL A 171 12.06 2.91 19.72
C VAL A 171 10.86 3.41 20.53
N LYS A 172 10.97 4.56 21.17
CA LYS A 172 9.93 5.09 22.07
C LYS A 172 8.90 5.97 21.36
N ASP A 173 9.23 6.52 20.20
CA ASP A 173 8.32 7.29 19.33
C ASP A 173 7.47 6.38 18.41
N LYS A 174 6.99 5.25 18.94
CA LYS A 174 5.82 4.56 18.34
C LYS A 174 4.60 5.44 18.62
N TYR A 175 4.40 6.48 17.81
CA TYR A 175 3.20 7.31 17.81
C TYR A 175 2.01 6.47 17.34
N TYR A 176 1.48 5.64 18.22
CA TYR A 176 0.09 5.24 18.15
C TYR A 176 -0.68 6.39 18.80
N ILE A 177 -1.43 7.13 17.98
CA ILE A 177 -2.43 8.05 18.52
C ILE A 177 -3.48 7.14 19.15
N ASP A 178 -3.54 7.12 20.48
CA ASP A 178 -4.68 6.56 21.21
C ASP A 178 -5.93 7.24 20.67
N VAL A 179 -6.71 6.51 19.87
CA VAL A 179 -8.01 6.99 19.43
C VAL A 179 -8.89 7.00 20.68
N PRO A 180 -9.50 8.15 21.05
CA PRO A 180 -10.29 8.22 22.27
C PRO A 180 -11.37 7.15 22.25
N ALA A 181 -11.53 6.47 23.39
CA ALA A 181 -12.61 5.52 23.61
C ALA A 181 -13.95 6.24 23.40
N VAL A 182 -14.62 5.97 22.29
CA VAL A 182 -15.99 6.44 22.05
C VAL A 182 -16.99 5.48 22.68
N ALA A 183 -18.13 6.05 23.07
CA ALA A 183 -19.27 5.42 23.73
C ALA A 183 -19.54 3.99 23.23
N GLU A 184 -19.85 3.08 24.16
CA GLU A 184 -20.37 1.76 23.80
C GLU A 184 -21.58 1.95 22.87
N ILE A 185 -21.46 1.46 21.64
CA ILE A 185 -22.63 1.35 20.77
C ILE A 185 -23.55 0.35 21.47
N ASP A 186 -24.75 0.79 21.87
CA ASP A 186 -25.82 -0.11 22.30
C ASP A 186 -25.97 -1.18 21.22
N SER A 187 -25.54 -2.41 21.53
CA SER A 187 -25.60 -3.52 20.60
C SER A 187 -27.04 -4.01 20.48
N GLU A 188 -27.92 -3.22 19.88
CA GLU A 188 -29.23 -3.70 19.44
C GLU A 188 -29.02 -4.54 18.17
N GLY A 189 -28.85 -5.85 18.39
CA GLY A 189 -28.74 -6.85 17.33
C GLY A 189 -28.23 -8.20 17.83
N PRO A 190 -28.42 -9.27 17.04
CA PRO A 190 -27.77 -10.55 17.34
C PRO A 190 -26.25 -10.35 17.39
N THR A 191 -25.58 -11.03 18.33
CA THR A 191 -24.13 -11.06 18.41
C THR A 191 -23.60 -11.66 17.11
N LEU A 192 -23.00 -10.84 16.25
CA LEU A 192 -22.40 -11.29 15.01
C LEU A 192 -21.22 -12.21 15.32
N GLU A 193 -21.11 -13.30 14.57
CA GLU A 193 -19.91 -14.14 14.60
C GLU A 193 -18.74 -13.33 14.05
N ASN A 194 -17.58 -13.43 14.70
CA ASN A 194 -16.36 -12.78 14.23
C ASN A 194 -15.99 -13.36 12.85
N PRO A 195 -16.05 -12.56 11.76
CA PRO A 195 -15.83 -13.05 10.40
C PRO A 195 -14.37 -13.46 10.13
N SER A 196 -13.44 -13.09 11.02
CA SER A 196 -12.03 -13.51 10.93
C SER A 196 -11.76 -14.90 11.52
N GLN A 197 -12.75 -15.53 12.15
CA GLN A 197 -12.60 -16.86 12.73
C GLN A 197 -12.85 -17.92 11.66
N ILE A 198 -12.14 -19.04 11.80
CA ILE A 198 -12.35 -20.24 11.00
C ILE A 198 -13.81 -20.67 11.14
N GLY A 199 -14.47 -20.90 10.02
CA GLY A 199 -15.88 -21.30 9.96
C GLY A 199 -16.09 -22.79 10.21
N GLU A 200 -17.31 -23.26 9.91
CA GLU A 200 -17.73 -24.63 10.22
C GLU A 200 -17.24 -25.69 9.22
N TYR A 201 -16.82 -25.27 8.02
CA TYR A 201 -16.38 -26.20 6.98
C TYR A 201 -14.95 -26.65 7.22
N SER A 202 -14.71 -27.96 7.17
CA SER A 202 -13.37 -28.48 6.86
C SER A 202 -13.07 -28.21 5.39
N TYR A 203 -11.79 -28.18 5.01
CA TYR A 203 -11.41 -27.92 3.63
C TYR A 203 -10.22 -28.78 3.17
N GLN A 204 -10.17 -29.02 1.86
CA GLN A 204 -9.05 -29.63 1.17
C GLN A 204 -8.24 -28.57 0.43
N PHE A 205 -6.91 -28.67 0.50
CA PHE A 205 -5.99 -27.90 -0.32
C PHE A 205 -5.54 -28.71 -1.54
N LEU A 206 -5.53 -28.08 -2.72
CA LEU A 206 -4.88 -28.61 -3.92
C LEU A 206 -4.41 -27.46 -4.82
N SER A 207 -3.59 -27.79 -5.82
CA SER A 207 -3.18 -26.85 -6.86
C SER A 207 -3.73 -27.27 -8.22
N TYR A 208 -3.97 -26.29 -9.08
CA TYR A 208 -4.18 -26.52 -10.52
C TYR A 208 -3.12 -25.77 -11.31
N GLY A 209 -2.71 -26.30 -12.46
CA GLY A 209 -1.63 -25.70 -13.24
C GLY A 209 -1.09 -26.56 -14.37
N SER A 210 -0.12 -26.01 -15.10
CA SER A 210 0.47 -26.66 -16.28
C SER A 210 1.22 -27.97 -16.00
N GLY A 211 1.72 -28.14 -14.77
CA GLY A 211 2.56 -29.26 -14.37
C GLY A 211 4.01 -29.17 -14.86
N ASN A 212 4.44 -28.00 -15.36
CA ASN A 212 5.77 -27.79 -15.94
C ASN A 212 6.56 -26.66 -15.25
N ASP A 213 6.10 -26.16 -14.10
CA ASP A 213 6.83 -25.12 -13.37
C ASP A 213 8.21 -25.64 -12.89
N LYS A 214 9.24 -24.83 -13.10
CA LYS A 214 10.64 -25.20 -12.81
C LYS A 214 11.03 -25.05 -11.34
N TYR A 215 10.31 -24.23 -10.58
CA TYR A 215 10.73 -23.78 -9.25
C TYR A 215 9.73 -24.15 -8.16
N ARG A 216 8.46 -24.32 -8.51
CA ARG A 216 7.34 -24.55 -7.59
C ARG A 216 6.74 -25.92 -7.87
N GLU A 217 7.03 -26.89 -7.01
CA GLU A 217 6.63 -28.28 -7.21
C GLU A 217 5.09 -28.43 -7.29
N GLU A 218 4.35 -27.57 -6.58
CA GLU A 218 2.88 -27.53 -6.61
C GLU A 218 2.30 -27.14 -7.98
N PHE A 219 3.06 -26.46 -8.84
CA PHE A 219 2.68 -26.17 -10.23
C PHE A 219 3.49 -27.00 -11.24
N GLY A 220 4.37 -27.86 -10.74
CA GLY A 220 5.22 -28.79 -11.48
C GLY A 220 4.75 -30.24 -11.31
N GLU A 221 5.65 -31.11 -10.85
CA GLU A 221 5.40 -32.55 -10.76
C GLU A 221 4.28 -32.93 -9.77
N LEU A 222 4.00 -32.09 -8.76
CA LEU A 222 3.01 -32.34 -7.71
C LEU A 222 1.68 -31.63 -7.94
N VAL A 223 1.45 -31.08 -9.13
CA VAL A 223 0.18 -30.39 -9.44
C VAL A 223 -1.01 -31.33 -9.27
N GLY A 224 -2.04 -30.88 -8.53
CA GLY A 224 -3.25 -31.65 -8.29
C GLY A 224 -4.08 -31.84 -9.56
N ILE A 225 -4.43 -30.73 -10.22
CA ILE A 225 -5.22 -30.73 -11.46
C ILE A 225 -4.41 -30.10 -12.59
N LYS A 226 -4.14 -30.87 -13.64
CA LYS A 226 -3.46 -30.34 -14.82
C LYS A 226 -4.39 -29.48 -15.67
N THR A 227 -3.94 -28.27 -15.99
CA THR A 227 -4.65 -27.32 -16.87
C THR A 227 -3.82 -27.02 -18.12
N PRO A 228 -4.47 -26.73 -19.26
CA PRO A 228 -3.77 -26.22 -20.44
C PRO A 228 -3.19 -24.81 -20.19
N THR A 229 -2.24 -24.43 -21.04
CA THR A 229 -1.69 -23.07 -21.11
C THR A 229 -2.51 -22.19 -22.06
N VAL A 230 -2.37 -20.87 -21.95
CA VAL A 230 -3.06 -19.89 -22.80
C VAL A 230 -2.07 -19.03 -23.60
N ASP A 231 -2.49 -18.59 -24.79
CA ASP A 231 -1.67 -17.83 -25.74
C ASP A 231 -2.03 -16.32 -25.72
N ALA A 232 -1.12 -15.50 -25.21
CA ALA A 232 -1.25 -14.04 -25.16
C ALA A 232 -0.48 -13.30 -26.29
N SER A 233 0.06 -14.02 -27.27
CA SER A 233 0.90 -13.46 -28.35
C SER A 233 0.21 -12.40 -29.21
N HIS A 234 -1.13 -12.35 -29.18
CA HIS A 234 -1.91 -11.37 -29.93
C HIS A 234 -1.76 -9.93 -29.40
N PHE A 235 -1.37 -9.74 -28.13
CA PHE A 235 -1.16 -8.41 -27.53
C PHE A 235 0.14 -8.29 -26.71
N ILE A 236 0.75 -9.41 -26.31
CA ILE A 236 2.07 -9.42 -25.68
C ILE A 236 3.12 -9.61 -26.77
N THR A 237 3.84 -8.52 -27.06
CA THR A 237 4.86 -8.48 -28.12
C THR A 237 6.28 -8.35 -27.57
N ARG A 238 6.41 -8.13 -26.25
CA ARG A 238 7.69 -8.02 -25.54
C ARG A 238 7.75 -9.05 -24.42
N TRP A 239 8.33 -10.19 -24.77
CA TRP A 239 8.81 -11.20 -23.85
C TRP A 239 10.30 -11.40 -24.11
N SER A 240 11.13 -11.43 -23.07
CA SER A 240 12.59 -11.51 -23.28
C SER A 240 13.09 -12.94 -23.12
N ASP A 241 14.15 -13.29 -23.86
CA ASP A 241 14.81 -14.60 -23.78
C ASP A 241 15.25 -14.96 -22.35
N LYS A 242 15.61 -13.95 -21.54
CA LYS A 242 15.96 -14.16 -20.12
C LYS A 242 14.75 -14.58 -19.29
N ARG A 243 13.59 -13.95 -19.53
CA ARG A 243 12.32 -14.31 -18.88
C ARG A 243 11.89 -15.70 -19.31
N GLU A 244 11.96 -16.01 -20.60
CA GLU A 244 11.68 -17.33 -21.14
C GLU A 244 12.63 -18.40 -20.57
N SER A 245 13.93 -18.11 -20.49
CA SER A 245 14.90 -19.01 -19.89
C SER A 245 14.61 -19.27 -18.41
N PHE A 246 14.25 -18.22 -17.66
CA PHE A 246 13.87 -18.34 -16.26
C PHE A 246 12.62 -19.21 -16.11
N TRP A 247 11.50 -18.89 -16.77
CA TRP A 247 10.22 -19.58 -16.57
C TRP A 247 10.10 -20.91 -17.31
N GLY A 248 10.75 -21.04 -18.47
CA GLY A 248 10.61 -22.19 -19.37
C GLY A 248 9.51 -22.09 -20.40
N PHE A 249 8.85 -20.93 -20.49
CA PHE A 249 7.80 -20.65 -21.46
C PHE A 249 7.84 -19.19 -21.91
N ASP A 250 7.20 -18.91 -23.04
CA ASP A 250 6.99 -17.58 -23.58
C ASP A 250 5.52 -17.14 -23.47
N GLN A 251 5.20 -15.98 -24.04
CA GLN A 251 3.84 -15.43 -24.02
C GLN A 251 2.79 -16.30 -24.73
N SER A 252 3.20 -17.33 -25.49
CA SER A 252 2.27 -18.22 -26.18
C SER A 252 1.81 -19.41 -25.33
N GLN A 253 2.47 -19.67 -24.21
CA GLN A 253 2.23 -20.82 -23.34
C GLN A 253 2.15 -20.39 -21.86
N LEU A 254 1.40 -19.32 -21.58
CA LEU A 254 1.24 -18.83 -20.21
C LEU A 254 0.45 -19.84 -19.37
N PRO A 255 0.95 -20.25 -18.19
CA PRO A 255 0.28 -21.26 -17.38
C PRO A 255 -0.91 -20.66 -16.62
N VAL A 256 -2.01 -21.43 -16.55
CA VAL A 256 -3.17 -21.11 -15.71
C VAL A 256 -3.00 -21.83 -14.38
N ASN A 257 -2.09 -21.30 -13.55
CA ASN A 257 -1.68 -21.88 -12.26
C ASN A 257 -2.41 -21.22 -11.08
N GLY A 258 -2.85 -22.00 -10.09
CA GLY A 258 -3.43 -21.45 -8.86
C GLY A 258 -3.48 -22.44 -7.70
N ARG A 259 -3.42 -21.88 -6.49
CA ARG A 259 -3.58 -22.56 -5.21
C ARG A 259 -5.05 -22.52 -4.83
N LEU A 260 -5.66 -23.65 -4.49
CA LEU A 260 -7.10 -23.80 -4.35
C LEU A 260 -7.45 -24.46 -3.00
N TRP A 261 -8.33 -23.80 -2.23
CA TRP A 261 -8.91 -24.34 -1.00
C TRP A 261 -10.40 -24.62 -1.23
N LEU A 262 -10.79 -25.86 -1.00
CA LEU A 262 -12.12 -26.39 -1.29
C LEU A 262 -12.84 -26.77 0.00
N PRO A 263 -13.97 -26.16 0.33
CA PRO A 263 -14.81 -26.62 1.42
C PRO A 263 -15.25 -28.07 1.19
N GLU A 264 -15.19 -28.90 2.24
CA GLU A 264 -15.76 -30.25 2.21
C GLU A 264 -17.28 -30.17 2.24
N GLY A 265 -17.95 -30.83 1.30
CA GLY A 265 -19.41 -30.87 1.21
C GLY A 265 -19.92 -31.13 -0.20
N ASP A 266 -21.24 -31.17 -0.35
CA ASP A 266 -21.87 -31.45 -1.64
C ASP A 266 -21.70 -30.28 -2.64
N GLY A 267 -21.64 -29.04 -2.15
CA GLY A 267 -21.58 -27.84 -2.99
C GLY A 267 -22.90 -27.60 -3.77
N PRO A 268 -22.88 -26.76 -4.82
CA PRO A 268 -21.75 -25.93 -5.24
C PRO A 268 -21.47 -24.81 -4.23
N PHE A 269 -20.23 -24.34 -4.18
CA PHE A 269 -19.79 -23.23 -3.32
C PHE A 269 -19.41 -22.01 -4.17
N PRO A 270 -19.68 -20.78 -3.70
CA PRO A 270 -19.21 -19.56 -4.37
C PRO A 270 -17.70 -19.51 -4.50
N VAL A 271 -17.19 -18.81 -5.50
CA VAL A 271 -15.76 -18.82 -5.86
C VAL A 271 -15.11 -17.47 -5.63
N ILE A 272 -14.00 -17.42 -4.90
CA ILE A 272 -13.22 -16.21 -4.64
C ILE A 272 -11.84 -16.35 -5.28
N LEU A 273 -11.51 -15.49 -6.26
CA LEU A 273 -10.16 -15.41 -6.84
C LEU A 273 -9.37 -14.28 -6.17
N MET A 274 -8.14 -14.57 -5.78
CA MET A 274 -7.22 -13.65 -5.15
C MET A 274 -5.96 -13.53 -6.02
N VAL A 275 -5.50 -12.30 -6.28
CA VAL A 275 -4.33 -12.04 -7.12
C VAL A 275 -3.38 -11.02 -6.52
N HIS A 276 -2.09 -11.31 -6.63
CA HIS A 276 -1.05 -10.43 -6.13
C HIS A 276 -0.74 -9.28 -7.09
N GLY A 277 0.03 -8.31 -6.59
CA GLY A 277 0.50 -7.17 -7.36
C GLY A 277 1.80 -7.42 -8.09
N ASN A 278 2.43 -6.33 -8.54
CA ASN A 278 3.76 -6.42 -9.11
C ASN A 278 4.81 -6.51 -8.00
N HIS A 279 5.51 -7.63 -7.96
CA HIS A 279 6.74 -7.81 -7.18
C HIS A 279 7.94 -8.05 -8.11
N THR A 280 9.06 -8.52 -7.58
CA THR A 280 10.16 -9.10 -8.34
C THR A 280 9.81 -10.55 -8.70
N MET A 281 9.90 -10.96 -9.97
CA MET A 281 9.44 -12.29 -10.41
C MET A 281 10.27 -13.45 -9.82
N GLU A 282 11.48 -13.16 -9.34
CA GLU A 282 12.36 -14.09 -8.64
C GLU A 282 11.93 -14.38 -7.20
N ASP A 283 10.99 -13.60 -6.64
CA ASP A 283 10.41 -13.74 -5.31
C ASP A 283 8.89 -13.93 -5.45
N PHE A 284 8.44 -15.18 -5.34
CA PHE A 284 7.06 -15.56 -5.64
C PHE A 284 6.05 -15.00 -4.64
N SER A 285 4.92 -14.52 -5.16
CA SER A 285 3.90 -13.81 -4.37
C SER A 285 2.64 -14.63 -4.13
N THR A 286 2.48 -15.74 -4.85
CA THR A 286 1.22 -16.51 -4.94
C THR A 286 0.78 -17.14 -3.61
N SER A 287 1.71 -17.63 -2.77
CA SER A 287 1.40 -18.22 -1.45
C SER A 287 1.02 -17.17 -0.38
N GLY A 288 1.21 -15.89 -0.69
CA GLY A 288 1.05 -14.81 0.26
C GLY A 288 -0.36 -14.60 0.83
N TYR A 289 -1.36 -15.24 0.24
CA TYR A 289 -2.77 -15.18 0.63
C TYR A 289 -3.31 -16.51 1.18
N ASP A 290 -2.44 -17.47 1.48
CA ASP A 290 -2.86 -18.78 2.02
C ASP A 290 -3.77 -18.61 3.25
N TYR A 291 -3.47 -17.64 4.14
CA TYR A 291 -4.29 -17.34 5.31
C TYR A 291 -5.73 -16.87 4.98
N LEU A 292 -5.93 -16.19 3.85
CA LEU A 292 -7.27 -15.84 3.36
C LEU A 292 -7.93 -17.03 2.67
N GLY A 293 -7.16 -17.83 1.93
CA GLY A 293 -7.64 -19.05 1.29
C GLY A 293 -8.23 -20.04 2.30
N GLU A 294 -7.50 -20.30 3.38
CA GLU A 294 -7.93 -21.15 4.50
C GLU A 294 -9.17 -20.59 5.21
N LEU A 295 -9.16 -19.29 5.53
CA LEU A 295 -10.30 -18.64 6.18
C LEU A 295 -11.56 -18.73 5.32
N LEU A 296 -11.49 -18.29 4.06
CA LEU A 296 -12.65 -18.27 3.17
C LEU A 296 -13.17 -19.70 2.90
N ALA A 297 -12.29 -20.68 2.72
CA ALA A 297 -12.71 -22.07 2.56
C ALA A 297 -13.42 -22.63 3.78
N SER A 298 -12.92 -22.35 4.98
CA SER A 298 -13.61 -22.76 6.20
C SER A 298 -14.99 -22.12 6.38
N ARG A 299 -15.24 -21.00 5.69
CA ARG A 299 -16.52 -20.28 5.70
C ARG A 299 -17.43 -20.62 4.53
N GLY A 300 -17.10 -21.65 3.73
CA GLY A 300 -17.96 -22.13 2.66
C GLY A 300 -17.73 -21.45 1.30
N PHE A 301 -16.57 -20.84 1.08
CA PHE A 301 -16.16 -20.31 -0.22
C PHE A 301 -15.07 -21.19 -0.85
N ILE A 302 -15.15 -21.53 -2.14
CA ILE A 302 -13.96 -22.01 -2.84
C ILE A 302 -13.03 -20.80 -3.03
N ALA A 303 -11.83 -20.86 -2.48
CA ALA A 303 -10.86 -19.77 -2.55
C ALA A 303 -9.67 -20.16 -3.42
N ALA A 304 -9.27 -19.28 -4.34
CA ALA A 304 -8.16 -19.52 -5.26
C ALA A 304 -7.16 -18.35 -5.24
N SER A 305 -5.91 -18.60 -4.87
CA SER A 305 -4.81 -17.64 -5.07
C SER A 305 -4.14 -17.94 -6.41
N VAL A 306 -4.29 -17.04 -7.38
CA VAL A 306 -3.82 -17.27 -8.76
C VAL A 306 -2.39 -16.79 -8.96
N ASP A 307 -1.65 -17.50 -9.80
CA ASP A 307 -0.25 -17.21 -10.10
C ASP A 307 -0.12 -16.26 -11.28
N GLU A 308 0.47 -15.10 -11.02
CA GLU A 308 0.86 -14.12 -12.02
C GLU A 308 2.33 -13.69 -11.86
N ASP A 309 3.15 -14.50 -11.18
CA ASP A 309 4.54 -14.17 -10.90
C ASP A 309 5.34 -13.97 -12.20
N PHE A 310 4.97 -14.67 -13.28
CA PHE A 310 5.58 -14.49 -14.61
C PHE A 310 5.24 -13.16 -15.30
N ILE A 311 4.35 -12.35 -14.73
CA ILE A 311 4.00 -10.99 -15.19
C ILE A 311 4.78 -9.92 -14.40
N ASN A 312 5.38 -10.28 -13.26
CA ASN A 312 6.13 -9.37 -12.38
C ASN A 312 7.39 -8.79 -13.05
N TYR A 313 7.84 -7.65 -12.55
CA TYR A 313 9.10 -7.03 -12.96
C TYR A 313 10.30 -7.93 -12.62
N SER A 314 11.38 -7.82 -13.39
CA SER A 314 12.69 -8.39 -13.04
C SER A 314 13.79 -7.42 -13.45
N ASN A 315 14.84 -7.33 -12.63
CA ASN A 315 16.01 -6.51 -12.91
C ASN A 315 16.78 -6.95 -14.16
N THR A 316 16.59 -8.19 -14.62
CA THR A 316 17.33 -8.72 -15.76
C THR A 316 16.54 -8.72 -17.07
N SER A 317 15.21 -8.85 -16.98
CA SER A 317 14.29 -8.95 -18.12
C SER A 317 13.28 -7.80 -18.24
N GLY A 318 13.24 -6.88 -17.29
CA GLY A 318 12.24 -5.80 -17.25
C GLY A 318 10.82 -6.35 -17.05
N ILE A 319 9.82 -5.60 -17.50
CA ILE A 319 8.40 -5.93 -17.37
C ILE A 319 7.77 -6.18 -18.76
N PRO A 320 6.87 -7.16 -18.93
CA PRO A 320 6.12 -7.34 -20.17
C PRO A 320 5.32 -6.08 -20.57
N ASN A 321 5.12 -5.85 -21.87
CA ASN A 321 4.21 -4.81 -22.35
C ASN A 321 2.76 -5.14 -21.96
N ASN A 322 1.88 -4.13 -21.90
CA ASN A 322 0.46 -4.31 -21.57
C ASN A 322 0.24 -5.11 -20.27
N ASN A 323 1.09 -4.85 -19.27
CA ASN A 323 1.14 -5.59 -18.01
C ASN A 323 -0.19 -5.56 -17.25
N TYR A 324 -0.95 -4.46 -17.31
CA TYR A 324 -2.21 -4.35 -16.58
C TYR A 324 -3.31 -5.17 -17.25
N GLU A 325 -3.38 -5.06 -18.57
CA GLU A 325 -4.29 -5.83 -19.42
C GLU A 325 -3.97 -7.32 -19.34
N LEU A 326 -2.70 -7.72 -19.31
CA LEU A 326 -2.30 -9.12 -19.19
C LEU A 326 -2.78 -9.75 -17.89
N ARG A 327 -2.69 -9.04 -16.76
CA ARG A 327 -3.16 -9.51 -15.45
C ARG A 327 -4.68 -9.69 -15.46
N ALA A 328 -5.40 -8.66 -15.88
CA ALA A 328 -6.86 -8.74 -16.00
C ALA A 328 -7.29 -9.88 -16.95
N TRP A 329 -6.59 -10.07 -18.07
CA TRP A 329 -6.85 -11.14 -19.02
C TRP A 329 -6.56 -12.53 -18.43
N MET A 330 -5.45 -12.69 -17.69
CA MET A 330 -5.14 -13.95 -17.01
C MET A 330 -6.21 -14.32 -15.99
N LEU A 331 -6.71 -13.37 -15.20
CA LEU A 331 -7.85 -13.61 -14.29
C LEU A 331 -9.09 -14.12 -15.04
N LEU A 332 -9.43 -13.54 -16.19
CA LEU A 332 -10.54 -14.04 -17.02
C LEU A 332 -10.27 -15.47 -17.50
N LYS A 333 -9.03 -15.79 -17.88
CA LYS A 333 -8.65 -17.16 -18.26
C LYS A 333 -8.73 -18.14 -17.10
N HIS A 334 -8.41 -17.71 -15.88
CA HIS A 334 -8.64 -18.51 -14.68
C HIS A 334 -10.13 -18.81 -14.46
N LEU A 335 -11.00 -17.82 -14.60
CA LEU A 335 -12.44 -18.00 -14.45
C LEU A 335 -13.01 -18.98 -15.48
N VAL A 336 -12.63 -18.83 -16.76
CA VAL A 336 -13.01 -19.78 -17.83
C VAL A 336 -12.50 -21.18 -17.52
N GLN A 337 -11.23 -21.32 -17.14
CA GLN A 337 -10.66 -22.64 -16.85
C GLN A 337 -11.36 -23.34 -15.69
N LEU A 338 -11.70 -22.60 -14.63
CA LEU A 338 -12.41 -23.16 -13.47
C LEU A 338 -13.84 -23.57 -13.84
N ASP A 339 -14.54 -22.80 -14.67
CA ASP A 339 -15.88 -23.16 -15.17
C ASP A 339 -15.82 -24.43 -16.04
N GLU A 340 -14.83 -24.57 -16.92
CA GLU A 340 -14.62 -25.80 -17.71
C GLU A 340 -14.38 -27.03 -16.82
N LEU A 341 -13.52 -26.91 -15.80
CA LEU A 341 -13.26 -28.00 -14.86
C LEU A 341 -14.53 -28.36 -14.07
N ASN A 342 -15.31 -27.36 -13.68
CA ASN A 342 -16.60 -27.52 -13.00
C ASN A 342 -17.64 -28.26 -13.87
N GLN A 343 -17.54 -28.16 -15.19
CA GLN A 343 -18.44 -28.82 -16.15
C GLN A 343 -17.92 -30.18 -16.63
N THR A 344 -16.70 -30.59 -16.28
CA THR A 344 -16.06 -31.81 -16.79
C THR A 344 -16.32 -33.02 -15.89
N PRO A 345 -17.11 -34.03 -16.33
CA PRO A 345 -17.39 -35.21 -15.53
C PRO A 345 -16.12 -35.98 -15.16
N GLY A 346 -15.99 -36.35 -13.88
CA GLY A 346 -14.82 -37.07 -13.36
C GLY A 346 -13.64 -36.17 -12.96
N ASN A 347 -13.73 -34.86 -13.19
CA ASN A 347 -12.82 -33.90 -12.57
C ASN A 347 -13.17 -33.72 -11.07
N GLU A 348 -12.17 -33.41 -10.24
CA GLU A 348 -12.36 -33.16 -8.80
C GLU A 348 -13.27 -31.94 -8.52
N LEU A 349 -13.30 -30.97 -9.45
CA LEU A 349 -14.12 -29.76 -9.36
C LEU A 349 -15.51 -29.93 -9.96
N TYR A 350 -15.86 -31.10 -10.50
CA TYR A 350 -17.12 -31.30 -11.19
C TYR A 350 -18.33 -30.98 -10.30
N GLN A 351 -19.13 -30.00 -10.71
CA GLN A 351 -20.30 -29.48 -10.00
C GLN A 351 -20.02 -28.91 -8.60
N LYS A 352 -18.77 -28.52 -8.31
CA LYS A 352 -18.38 -27.96 -7.02
C LYS A 352 -18.41 -26.43 -6.98
N LEU A 353 -18.31 -25.75 -8.11
CA LEU A 353 -18.16 -24.29 -8.18
C LEU A 353 -19.48 -23.63 -8.58
N ASP A 354 -19.90 -22.61 -7.83
CA ASP A 354 -20.98 -21.71 -8.21
C ASP A 354 -20.42 -20.47 -8.93
N MET A 355 -20.27 -20.60 -10.24
CA MET A 355 -19.73 -19.52 -11.09
C MET A 355 -20.66 -18.30 -11.23
N LYS A 356 -21.90 -18.37 -10.73
CA LYS A 356 -22.80 -17.20 -10.68
C LYS A 356 -22.56 -16.28 -9.49
N ASN A 357 -21.74 -16.75 -8.54
CA ASN A 357 -21.38 -16.04 -7.32
C ASN A 357 -19.85 -16.00 -7.20
N VAL A 358 -19.22 -15.13 -8.00
CA VAL A 358 -17.76 -14.93 -8.01
C VAL A 358 -17.37 -13.68 -7.25
N GLY A 359 -16.47 -13.81 -6.29
CA GLY A 359 -15.77 -12.69 -5.65
C GLY A 359 -14.34 -12.55 -6.18
N LEU A 360 -13.83 -11.32 -6.20
CA LEU A 360 -12.46 -11.04 -6.63
C LEU A 360 -11.73 -10.22 -5.57
N VAL A 361 -10.48 -10.58 -5.28
CA VAL A 361 -9.57 -9.84 -4.41
C VAL A 361 -8.28 -9.57 -5.18
N GLY A 362 -7.84 -8.32 -5.24
CA GLY A 362 -6.61 -7.97 -5.92
C GLY A 362 -5.78 -6.99 -5.12
N HIS A 363 -4.45 -7.17 -5.12
CA HIS A 363 -3.52 -6.28 -4.42
C HIS A 363 -2.68 -5.45 -5.42
N SER A 364 -2.53 -4.14 -5.18
CA SER A 364 -1.67 -3.25 -5.97
C SER A 364 -2.10 -3.23 -7.44
N ARG A 365 -1.25 -3.65 -8.37
CA ARG A 365 -1.66 -3.83 -9.78
C ARG A 365 -2.75 -4.88 -9.96
N GLY A 366 -2.75 -5.93 -9.13
CA GLY A 366 -3.82 -6.92 -9.07
C GLY A 366 -5.15 -6.31 -8.62
N GLY A 367 -5.11 -5.30 -7.74
CA GLY A 367 -6.32 -4.57 -7.30
C GLY A 367 -6.96 -3.75 -8.43
N GLN A 368 -6.14 -3.20 -9.32
CA GLN A 368 -6.65 -2.62 -10.56
C GLN A 368 -7.15 -3.71 -11.53
N ALA A 369 -6.45 -4.83 -11.63
CA ALA A 369 -6.82 -5.93 -12.52
C ALA A 369 -8.20 -6.51 -12.19
N VAL A 370 -8.53 -6.73 -10.92
CA VAL A 370 -9.87 -7.21 -10.52
C VAL A 370 -10.98 -6.20 -10.82
N SER A 371 -10.69 -4.90 -10.73
CA SER A 371 -11.63 -3.86 -11.16
C SER A 371 -11.82 -3.85 -12.68
N MET A 372 -10.76 -4.14 -13.45
CA MET A 372 -10.85 -4.32 -14.90
C MET A 372 -11.62 -5.59 -15.27
N VAL A 373 -11.52 -6.67 -14.48
CA VAL A 373 -12.33 -7.88 -14.67
C VAL A 373 -13.81 -7.59 -14.46
N GLY A 374 -14.18 -6.77 -13.46
CA GLY A 374 -15.56 -6.35 -13.25
C GLY A 374 -16.16 -5.55 -14.43
N ASP A 375 -15.32 -4.92 -15.24
CA ASP A 375 -15.69 -4.11 -16.42
C ASP A 375 -14.95 -4.61 -17.68
N TYR A 376 -14.79 -5.93 -17.80
CA TYR A 376 -13.90 -6.54 -18.79
C TYR A 376 -14.24 -6.19 -20.25
N LYS A 377 -15.53 -6.00 -20.55
CA LYS A 377 -16.03 -5.60 -21.88
C LYS A 377 -15.49 -4.25 -22.35
N ARG A 378 -15.03 -3.38 -21.43
CA ARG A 378 -14.38 -2.11 -21.78
C ARG A 378 -12.95 -2.29 -22.28
N PHE A 379 -12.29 -3.39 -21.90
CA PHE A 379 -10.86 -3.61 -22.13
C PHE A 379 -10.58 -4.72 -23.14
N PHE A 380 -11.50 -5.67 -23.32
CA PHE A 380 -11.30 -6.84 -24.17
C PHE A 380 -12.43 -7.00 -25.18
N ASP A 381 -12.07 -7.06 -26.46
CA ASP A 381 -12.97 -7.26 -27.61
C ASP A 381 -12.65 -8.61 -28.29
N ASP A 382 -12.82 -9.70 -27.53
CA ASP A 382 -12.65 -11.08 -28.01
C ASP A 382 -13.97 -11.83 -27.81
N ASN A 383 -14.76 -11.99 -28.88
CA ASN A 383 -16.07 -12.63 -28.83
C ASN A 383 -16.03 -14.06 -28.28
N HIS A 384 -14.94 -14.80 -28.44
CA HIS A 384 -14.83 -16.15 -27.87
C HIS A 384 -14.73 -16.06 -26.34
N LEU A 385 -13.80 -15.25 -25.84
CA LEU A 385 -13.67 -14.98 -24.41
C LEU A 385 -14.97 -14.44 -23.80
N LEU A 386 -15.65 -13.51 -24.48
CA LEU A 386 -16.91 -12.95 -24.00
C LEU A 386 -18.01 -14.02 -23.85
N ASN A 387 -18.08 -14.98 -24.78
CA ASN A 387 -19.04 -16.09 -24.72
C ASN A 387 -18.68 -17.08 -23.60
N ASP A 388 -17.40 -17.40 -23.42
CA ASP A 388 -16.94 -18.31 -22.37
C ASP A 388 -17.24 -17.77 -20.96
N LEU A 389 -17.39 -16.46 -20.82
CA LEU A 389 -17.72 -15.77 -19.57
C LEU A 389 -19.23 -15.60 -19.33
N GLU A 390 -20.11 -16.05 -20.22
CA GLU A 390 -21.56 -15.79 -20.14
C GLU A 390 -22.20 -16.34 -18.85
N ASN A 391 -21.67 -17.45 -18.32
CA ASN A 391 -22.18 -18.07 -17.09
C ASN A 391 -21.52 -17.54 -15.80
N ILE A 392 -20.60 -16.59 -15.93
CA ILE A 392 -19.77 -16.11 -14.83
C ILE A 392 -20.25 -14.73 -14.40
N ASN A 393 -20.56 -14.59 -13.11
CA ASN A 393 -21.07 -13.33 -12.58
C ASN A 393 -20.29 -12.89 -11.34
N VAL A 394 -19.66 -11.71 -11.44
CA VAL A 394 -18.88 -11.11 -10.36
C VAL A 394 -19.83 -10.38 -9.41
N LYS A 395 -19.88 -10.84 -8.16
CA LYS A 395 -20.77 -10.35 -7.09
C LYS A 395 -20.07 -9.43 -6.09
N GLY A 396 -18.75 -9.31 -6.14
CA GLY A 396 -18.03 -8.41 -5.26
C GLY A 396 -16.55 -8.31 -5.60
N ILE A 397 -15.99 -7.10 -5.44
CA ILE A 397 -14.59 -6.81 -5.70
C ILE A 397 -13.96 -6.17 -4.46
N VAL A 398 -12.84 -6.73 -4.01
CA VAL A 398 -11.96 -6.16 -2.99
C VAL A 398 -10.63 -5.76 -3.60
N ALA A 399 -10.24 -4.50 -3.43
CA ALA A 399 -8.98 -3.97 -3.92
C ALA A 399 -8.10 -3.55 -2.72
N ILE A 400 -6.99 -4.26 -2.53
CA ILE A 400 -5.99 -3.97 -1.50
C ILE A 400 -4.94 -3.04 -2.13
N ALA A 401 -4.72 -1.86 -1.54
CA ALA A 401 -3.76 -0.84 -1.96
C ALA A 401 -3.62 -0.69 -3.49
N PRO A 402 -4.73 -0.54 -4.26
CA PRO A 402 -4.68 -0.72 -5.69
C PRO A 402 -4.00 0.45 -6.42
N THR A 403 -3.40 0.15 -7.57
CA THR A 403 -3.08 1.20 -8.55
C THR A 403 -4.35 1.72 -9.22
N ASP A 404 -4.28 2.91 -9.82
CA ASP A 404 -5.36 3.44 -10.69
C ASP A 404 -4.80 4.14 -11.94
N LYS A 405 -4.23 3.36 -12.86
CA LYS A 405 -3.69 3.86 -14.13
C LYS A 405 -4.78 3.92 -15.20
N ARG A 406 -4.68 4.94 -16.05
CA ARG A 406 -5.48 5.04 -17.27
C ARG A 406 -4.82 4.21 -18.37
N LEU A 407 -5.57 3.34 -19.02
CA LEU A 407 -5.12 2.42 -20.08
C LEU A 407 -5.88 2.74 -21.36
N ASP A 408 -5.19 3.14 -22.42
CA ASP A 408 -5.80 3.54 -23.71
C ASP A 408 -6.99 4.50 -23.59
N GLY A 409 -6.89 5.45 -22.67
CA GLY A 409 -7.95 6.44 -22.41
C GLY A 409 -9.05 5.96 -21.47
N ASN A 410 -9.06 4.69 -21.07
CA ASN A 410 -10.06 4.05 -20.23
C ASN A 410 -9.58 3.84 -18.78
N ARG A 411 -10.56 3.71 -17.90
CA ARG A 411 -10.45 3.23 -16.51
C ARG A 411 -11.68 2.36 -16.22
N PRO A 412 -11.59 1.38 -15.31
CA PRO A 412 -12.75 0.57 -14.97
C PRO A 412 -13.85 1.42 -14.34
N VAL A 413 -15.08 1.12 -14.72
CA VAL A 413 -16.31 1.69 -14.16
C VAL A 413 -17.16 0.52 -13.72
N LEU A 414 -17.44 0.42 -12.42
CA LEU A 414 -18.19 -0.69 -11.86
C LEU A 414 -19.65 -0.28 -11.72
N GLU A 415 -20.53 -0.99 -12.40
CA GLU A 415 -21.97 -0.77 -12.35
C GLU A 415 -22.61 -1.91 -11.53
N ASN A 416 -23.39 -1.58 -10.50
CA ASN A 416 -24.09 -2.54 -9.64
C ASN A 416 -23.22 -3.68 -9.08
N THR A 417 -21.92 -3.41 -8.89
CA THR A 417 -20.97 -4.37 -8.34
C THR A 417 -20.47 -3.85 -7.00
N PRO A 418 -20.68 -4.58 -5.89
CA PRO A 418 -20.11 -4.22 -4.60
C PRO A 418 -18.59 -4.03 -4.67
N TYR A 419 -18.08 -2.98 -4.02
CA TYR A 419 -16.66 -2.63 -4.08
C TYR A 419 -16.10 -2.24 -2.71
N LEU A 420 -15.03 -2.90 -2.29
CA LEU A 420 -14.29 -2.58 -1.08
C LEU A 420 -12.85 -2.20 -1.44
N ILE A 421 -12.37 -1.09 -0.88
CA ILE A 421 -10.93 -0.76 -0.91
C ILE A 421 -10.34 -0.77 0.50
N ILE A 422 -9.17 -1.39 0.63
CA ILE A 422 -8.38 -1.42 1.87
C ILE A 422 -7.00 -0.84 1.55
N GLN A 423 -6.55 0.19 2.25
CA GLN A 423 -5.21 0.75 2.04
C GLN A 423 -4.58 1.22 3.35
N GLY A 424 -3.27 1.02 3.46
CA GLY A 424 -2.49 1.47 4.60
C GLY A 424 -1.92 2.88 4.41
N ALA A 425 -1.81 3.63 5.51
CA ALA A 425 -1.24 4.97 5.49
C ALA A 425 0.30 4.96 5.43
N GLN A 426 0.96 3.86 5.79
CA GLN A 426 2.41 3.66 5.75
C GLN A 426 2.85 2.94 4.46
N ASP A 427 1.97 2.89 3.45
CA ASP A 427 2.25 2.35 2.13
C ASP A 427 3.33 3.18 1.41
N ALA A 428 4.55 2.65 1.32
CA ALA A 428 5.67 3.33 0.68
C ALA A 428 5.76 3.06 -0.84
N ASP A 429 4.95 2.15 -1.40
CA ASP A 429 4.87 1.93 -2.85
C ASP A 429 3.81 2.83 -3.50
N ILE A 430 2.57 2.79 -3.01
CA ILE A 430 1.46 3.66 -3.38
C ILE A 430 1.19 4.62 -2.21
N ASN A 431 2.06 5.62 -2.06
CA ASN A 431 2.09 6.52 -0.91
C ASN A 431 0.99 7.60 -0.87
N ASN A 432 -0.04 7.46 -1.69
CA ASN A 432 -1.25 8.27 -1.68
C ASN A 432 -2.49 7.37 -1.75
N PHE A 433 -3.64 7.83 -1.28
CA PHE A 433 -4.89 7.05 -1.29
C PHE A 433 -5.56 7.00 -2.67
N ARG A 434 -4.78 6.65 -3.69
CA ARG A 434 -5.16 6.70 -5.10
C ARG A 434 -6.28 5.73 -5.46
N GLY A 435 -6.36 4.60 -4.77
CA GLY A 435 -7.41 3.62 -5.03
C GLY A 435 -8.83 4.12 -4.76
N ASP A 436 -8.98 5.17 -3.95
CA ASP A 436 -10.27 5.82 -3.70
C ASP A 436 -10.89 6.36 -5.00
N HIS A 437 -10.09 6.65 -6.04
CA HIS A 437 -10.62 7.02 -7.35
C HIS A 437 -11.57 5.99 -7.98
N GLN A 438 -11.40 4.69 -7.69
CA GLN A 438 -12.31 3.64 -8.16
C GLN A 438 -13.63 3.64 -7.37
N PHE A 439 -13.62 4.02 -6.09
CA PHE A 439 -14.83 4.17 -5.27
C PHE A 439 -15.82 5.14 -5.93
N TYR A 440 -15.35 6.28 -6.43
CA TYR A 440 -16.21 7.26 -7.12
C TYR A 440 -16.68 6.80 -8.50
N ARG A 441 -15.98 5.86 -9.14
CA ARG A 441 -16.38 5.24 -10.42
C ARG A 441 -17.19 3.96 -10.25
N SER A 442 -17.64 3.67 -9.03
CA SER A 442 -18.54 2.57 -8.73
C SER A 442 -19.93 3.16 -8.49
N THR A 443 -20.88 2.81 -9.35
CA THR A 443 -22.23 3.38 -9.42
C THR A 443 -23.30 2.30 -9.28
N PHE A 444 -24.46 2.69 -8.78
CA PHE A 444 -25.55 1.77 -8.49
C PHE A 444 -26.88 2.35 -8.95
N ASP A 445 -27.76 1.46 -9.41
CA ASP A 445 -29.17 1.75 -9.66
C ASP A 445 -29.95 1.82 -8.34
N GLU A 446 -31.10 2.49 -8.34
CA GLU A 446 -31.92 2.74 -7.13
C GLU A 446 -32.39 1.46 -6.44
N ASP A 447 -32.59 0.36 -7.19
CA ASP A 447 -33.09 -0.94 -6.71
C ASP A 447 -31.98 -1.96 -6.42
N SER A 448 -30.71 -1.54 -6.52
CA SER A 448 -29.56 -2.40 -6.23
C SER A 448 -29.40 -2.67 -4.73
N ASP A 449 -28.93 -3.87 -4.36
CA ASP A 449 -28.48 -4.21 -2.99
C ASP A 449 -26.95 -4.06 -2.83
N SER A 450 -26.30 -3.38 -3.78
CA SER A 450 -24.85 -3.19 -3.77
C SER A 450 -24.42 -2.11 -2.80
N PHE A 451 -23.14 -2.07 -2.44
CA PHE A 451 -22.56 -0.96 -1.71
C PHE A 451 -21.09 -0.79 -2.06
N LYS A 452 -20.53 0.36 -1.71
CA LYS A 452 -19.09 0.61 -1.77
C LYS A 452 -18.57 1.07 -0.42
N ALA A 453 -17.38 0.61 -0.06
CA ALA A 453 -16.73 0.96 1.18
C ALA A 453 -15.22 1.19 0.99
N SER A 454 -14.63 2.01 1.86
CA SER A 454 -13.19 2.18 1.96
C SER A 454 -12.73 2.04 3.42
N VAL A 455 -11.53 1.49 3.60
CA VAL A 455 -10.87 1.36 4.90
C VAL A 455 -9.43 1.86 4.74
N TYR A 456 -9.14 3.00 5.35
CA TYR A 456 -7.80 3.58 5.40
C TYR A 456 -7.20 3.37 6.79
N ILE A 457 -6.05 2.70 6.85
CA ILE A 457 -5.51 2.10 8.08
C ILE A 457 -4.23 2.81 8.50
N ALA A 458 -4.22 3.44 9.68
CA ALA A 458 -2.99 3.92 10.27
C ALA A 458 -2.06 2.74 10.64
N GLY A 459 -0.77 2.90 10.34
CA GLY A 459 0.28 1.92 10.60
C GLY A 459 0.42 0.81 9.55
N ALA A 460 -0.57 0.57 8.70
CA ALA A 460 -0.46 -0.47 7.68
C ALA A 460 0.45 -0.02 6.51
N ASN A 461 1.36 -0.89 6.07
CA ASN A 461 2.19 -0.66 4.88
C ASN A 461 1.58 -1.32 3.63
N HIS A 462 2.28 -1.26 2.49
CA HIS A 462 1.86 -1.98 1.27
C HIS A 462 1.99 -3.50 1.46
N GLY A 463 3.14 -3.94 1.99
CA GLY A 463 3.60 -5.33 1.94
C GLY A 463 2.80 -6.34 2.75
N GLN A 464 2.49 -6.04 4.02
CA GLN A 464 2.16 -7.07 5.02
C GLN A 464 0.80 -7.75 4.84
N PHE A 465 -0.04 -7.26 3.91
CA PHE A 465 -1.23 -7.98 3.46
C PHE A 465 -0.90 -9.31 2.77
N ASN A 466 0.29 -9.40 2.16
CA ASN A 466 0.85 -10.60 1.57
C ASN A 466 1.98 -11.12 2.48
N THR A 467 1.92 -12.38 2.91
CA THR A 467 2.88 -12.94 3.89
C THR A 467 4.32 -13.04 3.35
N GLU A 468 4.53 -12.97 2.04
CA GLU A 468 5.84 -13.08 1.40
C GLU A 468 6.57 -11.73 1.27
N TRP A 469 5.87 -10.59 1.35
CA TRP A 469 6.44 -9.27 1.01
C TRP A 469 7.07 -8.54 2.21
N GLY A 470 6.55 -8.78 3.42
CA GLY A 470 7.11 -8.21 4.65
C GLY A 470 6.94 -6.70 4.81
N ASN A 471 7.85 -6.07 5.56
CA ASN A 471 7.75 -4.66 5.99
C ASN A 471 8.56 -3.67 5.13
N MET A 472 9.15 -4.13 4.03
CA MET A 472 9.93 -3.30 3.10
C MET A 472 9.21 -3.20 1.76
N ASP A 473 8.36 -2.20 1.60
CA ASP A 473 7.60 -1.99 0.35
C ASP A 473 8.47 -1.62 -0.86
N VAL A 474 9.78 -1.42 -0.64
CA VAL A 474 10.77 -1.19 -1.70
C VAL A 474 11.99 -2.06 -1.48
N SER A 475 12.56 -2.55 -2.58
CA SER A 475 13.74 -3.41 -2.56
C SER A 475 14.95 -2.76 -1.90
N LEU A 476 15.87 -3.59 -1.43
CA LEU A 476 17.18 -3.13 -0.98
C LEU A 476 17.95 -2.48 -2.14
N PRO A 477 18.79 -1.46 -1.85
CA PRO A 477 19.09 -0.89 -0.54
C PRO A 477 18.07 0.13 -0.03
N LYS A 478 17.12 0.60 -0.87
CA LYS A 478 16.15 1.64 -0.48
C LYS A 478 15.35 1.27 0.75
N GLY A 479 14.94 0.00 0.86
CA GLY A 479 14.15 -0.51 1.99
C GLY A 479 14.80 -0.28 3.35
N LEU A 480 16.14 -0.19 3.43
CA LEU A 480 16.87 0.08 4.68
C LEU A 480 16.61 1.49 5.24
N PHE A 481 16.10 2.39 4.41
CA PHE A 481 15.82 3.78 4.76
C PHE A 481 14.34 4.04 4.96
N LEU A 482 13.50 3.00 4.97
CA LEU A 482 12.11 3.14 5.36
C LEU A 482 11.96 3.14 6.88
N ASN A 483 11.02 3.94 7.38
CA ASN A 483 10.64 3.97 8.79
C ASN A 483 9.84 2.73 9.15
N GLN A 484 10.44 1.83 9.93
CA GLN A 484 9.75 0.64 10.44
C GLN A 484 9.06 0.90 11.79
N GLY A 485 9.31 2.05 12.43
CA GLY A 485 8.77 2.37 13.76
C GLY A 485 7.27 2.67 13.76
N GLN A 486 6.75 3.23 12.67
CA GLN A 486 5.32 3.52 12.48
C GLN A 486 4.55 2.40 11.79
N ILE A 487 5.21 1.31 11.39
CA ILE A 487 4.55 0.17 10.76
C ILE A 487 3.94 -0.72 11.85
N MET A 488 2.67 -1.06 11.69
CA MET A 488 1.94 -1.95 12.60
C MET A 488 2.41 -3.39 12.47
N ASP A 489 2.13 -4.21 13.48
CA ASP A 489 2.54 -5.61 13.45
C ASP A 489 1.87 -6.34 12.26
N PRO A 490 2.61 -7.23 11.56
CA PRO A 490 2.07 -7.90 10.37
C PRO A 490 0.77 -8.68 10.60
N GLU A 491 0.61 -9.27 11.79
CA GLU A 491 -0.60 -10.03 12.12
C GLU A 491 -1.81 -9.12 12.32
N ASP A 492 -1.63 -7.92 12.88
CA ASP A 492 -2.70 -6.93 13.04
C ASP A 492 -3.19 -6.46 11.67
N GLN A 493 -2.28 -6.18 10.74
CA GLN A 493 -2.63 -5.79 9.37
C GLN A 493 -3.40 -6.90 8.64
N ARG A 494 -2.99 -8.16 8.78
CA ARG A 494 -3.72 -9.32 8.22
C ARG A 494 -5.02 -9.59 8.96
N GLN A 495 -5.11 -9.30 10.26
CA GLN A 495 -6.35 -9.40 11.02
C GLN A 495 -7.40 -8.43 10.48
N ILE A 496 -7.04 -7.19 10.18
CA ILE A 496 -7.91 -6.23 9.50
C ILE A 496 -8.36 -6.78 8.14
N ALA A 497 -7.44 -7.34 7.34
CA ALA A 497 -7.78 -7.95 6.06
C ALA A 497 -8.77 -9.12 6.21
N LYS A 498 -8.53 -10.06 7.13
CA LYS A 498 -9.42 -11.18 7.43
C LYS A 498 -10.83 -10.69 7.80
N VAL A 499 -10.94 -9.71 8.70
CA VAL A 499 -12.24 -9.15 9.14
C VAL A 499 -13.02 -8.56 7.98
N TYR A 500 -12.42 -7.62 7.23
CA TYR A 500 -13.14 -6.88 6.20
C TYR A 500 -13.40 -7.71 4.95
N ILE A 501 -12.46 -8.54 4.49
CA ILE A 501 -12.62 -9.36 3.28
C ILE A 501 -13.68 -10.44 3.51
N SER A 502 -13.61 -11.14 4.64
CA SER A 502 -14.59 -12.18 4.98
C SER A 502 -15.99 -11.60 5.16
N ALA A 503 -16.13 -10.53 5.98
CA ALA A 503 -17.42 -9.86 6.17
C ALA A 503 -18.02 -9.33 4.86
N PHE A 504 -17.16 -8.90 3.92
CA PHE A 504 -17.60 -8.38 2.64
C PHE A 504 -18.24 -9.48 1.78
N PHE A 505 -17.62 -10.65 1.71
CA PHE A 505 -18.19 -11.77 0.96
C PHE A 505 -19.37 -12.43 1.68
N GLU A 506 -19.38 -12.46 3.00
CA GLU A 506 -20.56 -12.85 3.77
C GLU A 506 -21.76 -11.93 3.46
N ARG A 507 -21.52 -10.60 3.36
CA ARG A 507 -22.58 -9.64 3.02
C ARG A 507 -23.02 -9.74 1.55
N THR A 508 -22.08 -9.87 0.62
CA THR A 508 -22.34 -9.72 -0.83
C THR A 508 -22.72 -11.03 -1.53
N ILE A 509 -22.27 -12.17 -1.02
CA ILE A 509 -22.46 -13.48 -1.66
C ILE A 509 -23.35 -14.39 -0.81
N HIS A 510 -23.12 -14.49 0.49
CA HIS A 510 -24.03 -15.22 1.39
C HIS A 510 -25.24 -14.40 1.84
N GLU A 511 -25.34 -13.14 1.39
CA GLU A 511 -26.46 -12.23 1.66
C GLU A 511 -26.70 -12.01 3.17
N ASN A 512 -25.67 -12.15 4.00
CA ASN A 512 -25.75 -11.91 5.43
C ASN A 512 -25.72 -10.41 5.72
N GLN A 513 -26.91 -9.81 5.66
CA GLN A 513 -27.17 -8.37 5.83
C GLN A 513 -26.58 -7.78 7.11
N ALA A 514 -26.43 -8.59 8.17
CA ALA A 514 -25.95 -8.11 9.46
C ALA A 514 -24.50 -7.61 9.41
N TYR A 515 -23.66 -8.15 8.51
CA TYR A 515 -22.28 -7.68 8.33
C TYR A 515 -22.17 -6.29 7.69
N GLU A 516 -23.24 -5.76 7.10
CA GLU A 516 -23.23 -4.40 6.53
C GLU A 516 -22.91 -3.33 7.59
N LYS A 517 -23.31 -3.58 8.85
CA LYS A 517 -23.04 -2.70 9.99
C LYS A 517 -21.55 -2.39 10.14
N LEU A 518 -20.65 -3.35 9.86
CA LEU A 518 -19.20 -3.15 9.93
C LEU A 518 -18.72 -2.07 8.94
N PHE A 519 -19.28 -2.06 7.73
CA PHE A 519 -18.87 -1.12 6.68
C PHE A 519 -19.44 0.28 6.90
N ARG A 520 -20.66 0.35 7.46
CA ARG A 520 -21.29 1.61 7.88
C ARG A 520 -20.57 2.23 9.08
N ASN A 521 -20.16 1.40 10.05
CA ASN A 521 -19.38 1.82 11.21
C ASN A 521 -18.42 0.73 11.70
N HIS A 522 -17.12 0.99 11.57
CA HIS A 522 -16.06 0.04 11.95
C HIS A 522 -16.08 -0.36 13.44
N GLN A 523 -16.71 0.44 14.31
CA GLN A 523 -16.81 0.16 15.74
C GLN A 523 -17.65 -1.10 16.03
N TYR A 524 -18.55 -1.52 15.13
CA TYR A 524 -19.23 -2.82 15.23
C TYR A 524 -18.25 -4.00 15.17
N GLY A 525 -17.07 -3.81 14.56
CA GLY A 525 -15.98 -4.79 14.53
C GLY A 525 -14.90 -4.58 15.58
N LYS A 526 -15.09 -3.69 16.57
CA LYS A 526 -14.04 -3.32 17.55
C LYS A 526 -13.42 -4.53 18.26
N ASN A 527 -14.21 -5.55 18.58
CA ASN A 527 -13.72 -6.76 19.26
C ASN A 527 -13.00 -7.74 18.32
N TRP A 528 -13.00 -7.48 17.01
CA TRP A 528 -12.37 -8.30 15.98
C TRP A 528 -11.14 -7.63 15.37
N LEU A 529 -11.05 -6.30 15.49
CA LEU A 529 -9.99 -5.48 14.91
C LEU A 529 -8.90 -5.19 15.96
N PRO A 530 -7.63 -5.08 15.55
CA PRO A 530 -6.57 -4.61 16.43
C PRO A 530 -6.78 -3.13 16.82
N GLU A 531 -6.09 -2.69 17.86
CA GLU A 531 -6.08 -1.28 18.26
C GLU A 531 -5.31 -0.45 17.20
N SER A 532 -6.06 0.13 16.26
CA SER A 532 -5.53 1.03 15.24
C SER A 532 -6.58 2.07 14.84
N LEU A 533 -6.10 3.24 14.38
CA LEU A 533 -6.94 4.26 13.80
C LEU A 533 -7.37 3.86 12.39
N LEU A 534 -8.68 3.71 12.20
CA LEU A 534 -9.31 3.42 10.92
C LEU A 534 -10.17 4.62 10.50
N VAL A 535 -10.06 5.00 9.22
CA VAL A 535 -10.97 5.94 8.58
C VAL A 535 -11.78 5.19 7.54
N THR A 536 -13.10 5.16 7.72
CA THR A 536 -14.00 4.38 6.87
C THR A 536 -15.00 5.25 6.11
N LYS A 537 -15.14 4.98 4.82
CA LYS A 537 -16.15 5.61 3.97
C LYS A 537 -17.13 4.55 3.49
N TYR A 538 -18.41 4.90 3.40
CA TYR A 538 -19.47 3.98 2.99
C TYR A 538 -20.50 4.69 2.12
N GLN A 539 -21.04 3.99 1.13
CA GLN A 539 -22.19 4.44 0.37
C GLN A 539 -22.96 3.26 -0.23
N ASN A 540 -24.28 3.31 -0.17
CA ASN A 540 -25.18 2.39 -0.86
C ASN A 540 -26.20 3.18 -1.73
N PRO A 541 -27.06 2.48 -2.51
CA PRO A 541 -28.07 3.08 -3.37
C PRO A 541 -29.12 3.93 -2.66
N SER A 542 -29.36 3.66 -1.37
CA SER A 542 -30.32 4.44 -0.58
C SER A 542 -29.85 5.87 -0.29
N TYR A 543 -28.55 6.15 -0.49
CA TYR A 543 -27.99 7.48 -0.28
C TYR A 543 -28.58 8.48 -1.28
N LEU A 544 -29.31 9.45 -0.73
CA LEU A 544 -29.81 10.60 -1.44
C LEU A 544 -28.95 11.83 -1.12
N SER A 545 -28.28 12.37 -2.13
CA SER A 545 -27.53 13.62 -1.96
C SER A 545 -28.46 14.81 -1.76
N LEU A 546 -28.22 15.58 -0.69
CA LEU A 546 -28.77 16.92 -0.49
C LEU A 546 -27.81 17.98 -1.04
N LEU A 547 -26.51 17.81 -0.76
CA LEU A 547 -25.44 18.72 -1.13
C LEU A 547 -24.33 17.97 -1.87
N ASP A 548 -24.12 18.35 -3.13
CA ASP A 548 -22.92 18.03 -3.90
C ASP A 548 -22.15 19.32 -4.13
N PHE A 549 -20.95 19.44 -3.55
CA PHE A 549 -20.10 20.61 -3.77
C PHE A 549 -19.46 20.50 -5.15
N LYS A 550 -19.67 21.51 -6.00
CA LYS A 550 -19.01 21.61 -7.31
C LYS A 550 -18.52 23.04 -7.51
N ARG A 551 -17.21 23.23 -7.71
CA ARG A 551 -16.62 24.57 -7.94
C ARG A 551 -17.26 25.33 -9.10
N ASN A 552 -17.74 24.60 -10.11
CA ASN A 552 -18.41 25.17 -11.28
C ASN A 552 -19.94 25.31 -11.13
N ARG A 553 -20.52 24.83 -10.02
CA ARG A 553 -21.93 24.96 -9.66
C ARG A 553 -22.02 25.19 -8.15
N PRO A 554 -21.80 26.43 -7.68
CA PRO A 554 -21.77 26.74 -6.25
C PRO A 554 -23.15 26.63 -5.57
N ASN A 555 -24.23 26.44 -6.34
CA ASN A 555 -25.56 26.20 -5.79
C ASN A 555 -25.80 24.70 -5.59
N PRO A 556 -26.41 24.30 -4.46
CA PRO A 556 -26.72 22.91 -4.17
C PRO A 556 -27.67 22.31 -5.22
N ALA A 557 -27.46 21.03 -5.54
CA ALA A 557 -28.24 20.30 -6.54
C ALA A 557 -29.72 20.14 -6.14
N THR A 558 -30.01 20.21 -4.84
CA THR A 558 -31.35 20.17 -4.26
C THR A 558 -31.69 21.56 -3.71
N GLY A 559 -32.97 21.97 -3.70
CA GLY A 559 -33.41 23.33 -3.34
C GLY A 559 -33.15 23.79 -1.88
N VAL A 560 -32.22 23.16 -1.17
CA VAL A 560 -31.78 23.53 0.17
C VAL A 560 -31.10 24.90 0.20
N ILE A 561 -31.19 25.57 1.35
CA ILE A 561 -30.53 26.87 1.59
C ILE A 561 -29.45 26.64 2.63
N ILE A 562 -28.22 27.06 2.32
CA ILE A 562 -27.07 26.93 3.20
C ILE A 562 -26.80 28.26 3.89
N SER A 563 -26.55 28.24 5.20
CA SER A 563 -26.02 29.37 5.96
C SER A 563 -24.70 28.97 6.62
N SER A 564 -23.65 29.74 6.36
CA SER A 564 -22.33 29.61 7.00
C SER A 564 -22.08 30.85 7.85
N GLU A 565 -21.97 30.70 9.16
CA GLU A 565 -21.75 31.80 10.10
C GLU A 565 -20.54 31.50 11.00
N GLY A 566 -19.66 32.48 11.23
CA GLY A 566 -18.49 32.34 12.11
C GLY A 566 -17.22 31.75 11.46
N PHE A 567 -17.27 31.36 10.18
CA PHE A 567 -16.11 30.84 9.47
C PHE A 567 -15.21 31.95 8.91
N THR A 568 -13.90 31.73 9.00
CA THR A 568 -12.86 32.53 8.34
C THR A 568 -12.66 32.09 6.87
N VAL A 569 -12.86 30.80 6.58
CA VAL A 569 -12.89 30.24 5.22
C VAL A 569 -14.15 29.38 5.05
N SER A 570 -14.85 29.57 3.93
CA SER A 570 -16.04 28.80 3.55
C SER A 570 -16.08 28.67 2.03
N ASP A 571 -15.08 28.00 1.44
CA ASP A 571 -14.88 27.93 0.00
C ASP A 571 -14.91 26.48 -0.49
N VAL A 572 -15.48 26.28 -1.70
CA VAL A 572 -15.39 24.97 -2.37
C VAL A 572 -14.02 24.83 -3.02
N ILE A 573 -13.25 23.82 -2.59
CA ILE A 573 -11.93 23.51 -3.11
C ILE A 573 -11.91 22.16 -3.81
N LYS A 574 -10.80 21.87 -4.49
CA LYS A 574 -10.46 20.50 -4.92
C LYS A 574 -9.32 19.99 -4.05
N PRO A 575 -9.60 19.13 -3.06
CA PRO A 575 -8.58 18.62 -2.17
C PRO A 575 -7.48 17.88 -2.94
N LYS A 576 -6.27 17.88 -2.37
CA LYS A 576 -5.11 17.21 -2.96
C LYS A 576 -4.69 16.00 -2.15
N ASP A 577 -4.11 15.01 -2.82
CA ASP A 577 -3.45 13.87 -2.20
C ASP A 577 -2.00 14.21 -1.78
N ARG A 578 -1.30 13.25 -1.13
CA ARG A 578 0.11 13.37 -0.73
C ARG A 578 1.08 13.66 -1.88
N ARG A 579 0.64 13.44 -3.11
CA ARG A 579 1.42 13.64 -4.34
C ARG A 579 0.99 14.90 -5.08
N ASN A 580 0.25 15.80 -4.42
CA ASN A 580 -0.28 17.04 -4.96
C ASN A 580 -1.24 16.87 -6.15
N ASN A 581 -1.75 15.66 -6.39
CA ASN A 581 -2.78 15.42 -7.40
C ASN A 581 -4.15 15.77 -6.83
N ASN A 582 -5.05 16.20 -7.71
CA ASN A 582 -6.42 16.45 -7.34
C ASN A 582 -7.16 15.14 -7.03
N ARG A 583 -7.88 15.12 -5.90
CA ARG A 583 -8.85 14.06 -5.57
C ARG A 583 -10.04 14.06 -6.56
N PRO A 584 -10.87 13.01 -6.60
CA PRO A 584 -11.97 12.93 -7.57
C PRO A 584 -13.01 14.05 -7.43
N GLU A 585 -13.54 14.23 -6.22
CA GLU A 585 -14.61 15.17 -5.91
C GLU A 585 -14.08 16.49 -5.33
N ASP A 586 -14.88 17.55 -5.49
CA ASP A 586 -14.68 18.83 -4.81
C ASP A 586 -15.28 18.73 -3.38
N ALA A 587 -14.81 19.56 -2.45
CA ALA A 587 -15.32 19.62 -1.08
C ALA A 587 -15.39 21.06 -0.59
N ILE A 588 -16.31 21.38 0.32
CA ILE A 588 -16.28 22.68 1.01
C ILE A 588 -15.27 22.63 2.15
N GLN A 589 -14.36 23.59 2.18
CA GLN A 589 -13.43 23.83 3.27
C GLN A 589 -14.05 24.82 4.23
N LEU A 590 -14.13 24.42 5.50
CA LEU A 590 -14.64 25.24 6.59
C LEU A 590 -13.52 25.45 7.62
N GLU A 591 -13.09 26.70 7.77
CA GLU A 591 -12.12 27.10 8.80
C GLU A 591 -12.75 28.09 9.76
N TRP A 592 -12.46 27.93 11.05
CA TRP A 592 -12.96 28.81 12.09
C TRP A 592 -11.92 28.99 13.20
N GLU A 593 -12.01 30.11 13.91
CA GLU A 593 -11.18 30.41 15.10
C GLU A 593 -12.01 30.42 16.40
N ASN A 594 -13.32 30.65 16.28
CA ASN A 594 -14.28 30.73 17.39
C ASN A 594 -15.52 29.91 17.02
N GLU A 595 -16.58 29.98 17.83
CA GLU A 595 -17.84 29.32 17.51
C GLU A 595 -18.33 29.63 16.08
N ALA A 596 -18.60 28.57 15.33
CA ALA A 596 -19.11 28.65 13.97
C ALA A 596 -20.27 27.67 13.79
N LYS A 597 -21.13 27.94 12.82
CA LYS A 597 -22.26 27.07 12.50
C LYS A 597 -22.47 26.97 11.00
N TYR A 598 -22.72 25.74 10.55
CA TYR A 598 -23.04 25.40 9.18
C TYR A 598 -24.45 24.81 9.14
N THR A 599 -25.42 25.57 8.63
CA THR A 599 -26.85 25.21 8.65
C THR A 599 -27.35 24.88 7.25
N ILE A 600 -28.03 23.75 7.13
CA ILE A 600 -28.68 23.25 5.92
C ILE A 600 -30.19 23.29 6.15
N ASN A 601 -30.86 24.18 5.44
CA ASN A 601 -32.31 24.35 5.54
C ASN A 601 -33.03 23.50 4.48
N LEU A 602 -33.94 22.65 4.96
CA LEU A 602 -34.70 21.67 4.19
C LEU A 602 -36.11 22.15 3.81
N SER A 603 -36.47 23.43 4.01
CA SER A 603 -37.84 23.95 3.80
C SER A 603 -38.38 23.68 2.38
N ASN A 604 -37.49 23.59 1.39
CA ASN A 604 -37.85 23.33 -0.01
C ASN A 604 -37.68 21.85 -0.43
N VAL A 605 -37.21 20.98 0.48
CA VAL A 605 -37.08 19.55 0.22
C VAL A 605 -38.44 18.89 0.43
N ASN A 606 -38.82 18.01 -0.49
CA ASN A 606 -40.09 17.29 -0.40
C ASN A 606 -40.10 16.42 0.87
N LYS A 607 -41.02 16.70 1.80
CA LYS A 607 -41.15 15.96 3.07
C LYS A 607 -41.33 14.46 2.88
N LYS A 608 -41.99 14.01 1.80
CA LYS A 608 -42.11 12.57 1.50
C LYS A 608 -40.76 11.89 1.32
N VAL A 609 -39.76 12.63 0.84
CA VAL A 609 -38.40 12.13 0.65
C VAL A 609 -37.71 11.94 1.99
N ILE A 610 -37.88 12.89 2.92
CA ILE A 610 -37.30 12.81 4.29
C ILE A 610 -37.96 11.69 5.09
N ASN A 611 -39.27 11.52 4.98
CA ASN A 611 -40.03 10.52 5.76
C ASN A 611 -39.58 9.07 5.53
N ASN A 612 -39.01 8.79 4.36
CA ASN A 612 -38.55 7.45 3.98
C ASN A 612 -37.09 7.20 4.38
N GLN A 613 -36.44 8.12 5.11
CA GLN A 613 -35.02 8.03 5.48
C GLN A 613 -34.89 7.81 6.97
N GLU A 614 -33.82 7.14 7.36
CA GLU A 614 -33.52 6.81 8.76
C GLU A 614 -32.29 7.55 9.28
N HIS A 615 -31.41 8.00 8.39
CA HIS A 615 -30.15 8.65 8.75
C HIS A 615 -29.94 9.98 8.03
N VAL A 616 -29.27 10.90 8.72
CA VAL A 616 -28.54 12.02 8.12
C VAL A 616 -27.11 11.56 7.85
N VAL A 617 -26.60 11.80 6.65
CA VAL A 617 -25.28 11.33 6.24
C VAL A 617 -24.36 12.51 5.96
N PHE A 618 -23.19 12.50 6.59
CA PHE A 618 -22.10 13.44 6.29
C PHE A 618 -20.85 12.67 5.86
N THR A 619 -20.19 13.14 4.80
CA THR A 619 -18.85 12.64 4.43
C THR A 619 -17.84 13.75 4.66
N MET A 620 -16.99 13.60 5.67
CA MET A 620 -16.10 14.66 6.17
C MET A 620 -14.67 14.19 6.40
N ALA A 621 -13.70 15.09 6.23
CA ALA A 621 -12.31 14.86 6.55
C ALA A 621 -11.78 15.94 7.49
N ASN A 622 -10.91 15.54 8.41
CA ASN A 622 -10.10 16.49 9.18
C ASN A 622 -9.02 17.09 8.27
N ASN A 623 -8.82 18.40 8.37
CA ASN A 623 -7.83 19.14 7.58
C ASN A 623 -6.87 19.95 8.49
N ASN A 624 -6.86 19.65 9.79
CA ASN A 624 -5.94 20.23 10.76
C ASN A 624 -4.59 19.48 10.75
N GLU A 625 -3.57 20.06 10.14
CA GLU A 625 -2.22 19.46 10.03
C GLU A 625 -1.58 19.13 11.39
N ASN A 626 -1.94 19.88 12.43
CA ASN A 626 -1.43 19.67 13.79
C ASN A 626 -2.06 18.46 14.50
N GLY A 627 -2.98 17.73 13.85
CA GLY A 627 -3.65 16.55 14.39
C GLY A 627 -4.78 16.84 15.37
N SER A 628 -5.16 18.12 15.56
CA SER A 628 -6.28 18.47 16.44
C SER A 628 -7.61 17.92 15.93
N ILE A 629 -8.39 17.36 16.84
CA ILE A 629 -9.72 16.82 16.55
C ILE A 629 -10.75 17.89 16.93
N PRO A 630 -11.52 18.43 15.96
CA PRO A 630 -12.53 19.45 16.27
C PRO A 630 -13.69 18.85 17.08
N GLU A 631 -14.19 19.62 18.04
CA GLU A 631 -15.43 19.32 18.76
C GLU A 631 -16.62 19.78 17.90
N ILE A 632 -17.36 18.81 17.37
CA ILE A 632 -18.51 19.04 16.48
C ILE A 632 -19.76 18.47 17.13
N GLU A 633 -20.82 19.27 17.15
CA GLU A 633 -22.16 18.82 17.52
C GLU A 633 -23.10 18.94 16.33
N ILE A 634 -24.07 18.04 16.26
CA ILE A 634 -25.14 18.07 15.28
C ILE A 634 -26.44 18.49 15.97
N GLN A 635 -27.12 19.46 15.37
CA GLN A 635 -28.41 19.95 15.80
C GLN A 635 -29.44 19.70 14.70
N LEU A 636 -30.56 19.08 15.07
CA LEU A 636 -31.73 18.94 14.21
C LEU A 636 -32.87 19.78 14.78
N GLU A 637 -33.52 20.56 13.90
CA GLU A 637 -34.67 21.39 14.28
C GLU A 637 -35.87 21.07 13.38
N THR A 638 -37.04 20.91 13.99
CA THR A 638 -38.31 20.61 13.32
C THR A 638 -39.11 21.89 13.04
N THR A 639 -40.09 21.80 12.14
CA THR A 639 -40.94 22.95 11.74
C THR A 639 -41.78 23.56 12.87
N ASP A 640 -42.02 22.81 13.94
CA ASP A 640 -42.72 23.24 15.16
C ASP A 640 -41.78 23.83 16.23
N GLY A 641 -40.48 23.94 15.92
CA GLY A 641 -39.48 24.61 16.77
C GLY A 641 -38.83 23.70 17.82
N VAL A 642 -39.04 22.39 17.77
CA VAL A 642 -38.32 21.44 18.61
C VAL A 642 -36.89 21.32 18.07
N SER A 643 -35.91 21.52 18.94
CA SER A 643 -34.50 21.43 18.59
C SER A 643 -33.77 20.47 19.52
N VAL A 644 -33.00 19.55 18.93
CA VAL A 644 -32.24 18.53 19.66
C VAL A 644 -30.80 18.56 19.16
N GLN A 645 -29.84 18.57 20.08
CA GLN A 645 -28.41 18.72 19.82
C GLN A 645 -27.67 17.55 20.46
N LEU A 646 -26.82 16.88 19.68
CA LEU A 646 -26.06 15.72 20.10
C LEU A 646 -24.59 15.84 19.64
N PRO A 647 -23.61 15.43 20.45
CA PRO A 647 -22.22 15.37 20.03
C PRO A 647 -22.00 14.41 18.85
N LEU A 648 -21.27 14.82 17.81
CA LEU A 648 -20.97 13.96 16.67
C LEU A 648 -20.20 12.71 17.10
N ASN A 649 -19.29 12.87 18.06
CA ASN A 649 -18.50 11.78 18.63
C ASN A 649 -19.33 10.70 19.33
N SER A 650 -20.61 10.95 19.65
CA SER A 650 -21.50 9.93 20.23
C SER A 650 -21.94 8.87 19.21
N PHE A 651 -21.82 9.17 17.91
CA PHE A 651 -22.16 8.26 16.82
C PHE A 651 -20.93 7.54 16.27
N MET A 652 -19.85 8.30 16.03
CA MET A 652 -18.57 7.79 15.55
C MET A 652 -17.48 8.84 15.85
N ALA A 653 -16.29 8.40 16.26
CA ALA A 653 -15.17 9.31 16.51
C ALA A 653 -14.82 10.10 15.25
N PHE A 654 -14.62 11.42 15.36
CA PHE A 654 -14.06 12.20 14.26
C PHE A 654 -12.54 11.95 14.20
N PRO A 655 -12.00 11.44 13.08
CA PRO A 655 -10.61 10.99 13.05
C PRO A 655 -9.64 12.17 13.05
N PRO A 656 -8.46 12.05 13.68
CA PRO A 656 -7.36 12.99 13.46
C PRO A 656 -6.79 12.80 12.05
N VAL A 657 -5.99 13.76 11.60
CA VAL A 657 -5.17 13.59 10.39
C VAL A 657 -4.16 12.48 10.60
N ILE A 658 -4.07 11.54 9.65
CA ILE A 658 -3.06 10.46 9.67
C ILE A 658 -1.80 10.96 8.94
N SER A 659 -0.78 11.30 9.74
CA SER A 659 0.56 11.63 9.26
C SER A 659 1.44 10.39 9.23
N SER A 660 2.19 10.22 8.14
CA SER A 660 3.15 9.13 7.92
C SER A 660 4.54 9.69 7.66
N GLU A 661 5.51 9.26 8.45
CA GLU A 661 6.93 9.49 8.20
C GLU A 661 7.50 8.26 7.51
N PHE A 662 7.96 8.43 6.27
CA PHE A 662 8.38 7.28 5.45
C PHE A 662 9.85 6.92 5.63
N THR A 663 10.68 7.88 6.00
CA THR A 663 12.08 7.67 6.39
C THR A 663 12.24 7.87 7.90
N PRO A 664 13.30 7.31 8.53
CA PRO A 664 13.51 7.46 9.96
C PRO A 664 13.43 8.93 10.42
N PHE A 665 12.48 9.22 11.31
CA PHE A 665 12.17 10.55 11.86
C PHE A 665 11.75 11.60 10.81
N GLY A 666 11.27 11.16 9.63
CA GLY A 666 10.94 12.04 8.50
C GLY A 666 12.14 12.80 7.92
N LEU A 667 13.39 12.51 8.34
CA LEU A 667 14.57 13.34 8.06
C LEU A 667 14.86 13.52 6.57
N PHE A 668 14.45 12.56 5.75
CA PHE A 668 14.79 12.51 4.34
C PHE A 668 13.58 12.47 3.42
N ASP A 669 12.37 12.64 3.94
CA ASP A 669 11.12 12.50 3.16
C ASP A 669 11.07 13.45 1.94
N ASP A 670 11.58 14.68 2.11
CA ASP A 670 11.64 15.71 1.06
C ASP A 670 12.66 15.42 -0.05
N ILE A 671 13.66 14.58 0.21
CA ILE A 671 14.78 14.35 -0.73
C ILE A 671 14.89 12.90 -1.19
N PHE A 672 14.26 11.96 -0.49
CA PHE A 672 14.28 10.55 -0.81
C PHE A 672 13.33 10.27 -1.98
N ARG A 673 13.83 9.53 -2.96
CA ARG A 673 13.12 9.21 -4.21
C ARG A 673 12.55 10.46 -4.90
N ASP A 674 13.34 11.53 -4.95
CA ASP A 674 13.00 12.83 -5.53
C ASP A 674 11.74 13.46 -4.92
N GLY A 675 11.70 13.52 -3.58
CA GLY A 675 10.59 14.08 -2.82
C GLY A 675 9.34 13.20 -2.90
N LYS A 676 9.51 11.86 -2.92
CA LYS A 676 8.36 10.98 -3.04
C LYS A 676 7.38 11.17 -1.88
N TYR A 677 7.95 11.41 -0.71
CA TYR A 677 7.31 11.38 0.60
C TYR A 677 7.19 12.77 1.26
N GLU A 678 7.45 13.85 0.52
CA GLU A 678 7.46 15.24 1.00
C GLU A 678 6.21 15.61 1.83
N ASN A 679 5.02 15.17 1.41
CA ASN A 679 3.79 15.38 2.19
C ASN A 679 3.49 14.14 3.03
N SER A 680 3.50 14.30 4.35
CA SER A 680 3.27 13.20 5.30
C SER A 680 1.81 12.79 5.42
N TRP A 681 0.86 13.60 4.95
CA TRP A 681 -0.57 13.38 5.15
C TRP A 681 -1.39 13.80 3.93
N GLU A 682 -2.64 13.32 3.86
CA GLU A 682 -3.65 13.79 2.92
C GLU A 682 -5.03 13.75 3.60
N PRO A 683 -6.02 14.53 3.11
CA PRO A 683 -7.38 14.42 3.59
C PRO A 683 -7.98 13.05 3.23
N VAL A 684 -8.48 12.36 4.26
CA VAL A 684 -9.19 11.08 4.14
C VAL A 684 -10.59 11.24 4.72
N PHE A 685 -11.59 10.93 3.91
CA PHE A 685 -12.98 11.20 4.24
C PHE A 685 -13.63 10.02 4.97
N GLN A 686 -14.32 10.32 6.07
CA GLN A 686 -15.14 9.40 6.84
C GLN A 686 -16.62 9.66 6.60
N THR A 687 -17.40 8.59 6.48
CA THR A 687 -18.87 8.69 6.45
C THR A 687 -19.42 8.59 7.87
N PHE A 688 -20.26 9.55 8.25
CA PHE A 688 -21.02 9.56 9.49
C PHE A 688 -22.50 9.35 9.15
N GLU A 689 -23.07 8.21 9.54
CA GLU A 689 -24.51 7.97 9.46
C GLU A 689 -25.14 8.22 10.83
N ILE A 690 -25.98 9.25 10.90
CA ILE A 690 -26.54 9.78 12.14
C ILE A 690 -28.04 9.45 12.19
N PRO A 691 -28.48 8.46 12.98
CA PRO A 691 -29.86 7.99 12.97
C PRO A 691 -30.82 9.00 13.60
N PHE A 692 -31.94 9.28 12.92
CA PHE A 692 -33.02 10.12 13.47
C PHE A 692 -33.59 9.56 14.78
N GLN A 693 -33.62 8.22 14.91
CA GLN A 693 -34.10 7.52 16.11
C GLN A 693 -33.39 7.99 17.39
N ARG A 694 -32.09 8.33 17.32
CA ARG A 694 -31.37 8.83 18.50
C ARG A 694 -31.89 10.18 18.98
N PHE A 695 -32.32 11.07 18.07
CA PHE A 695 -32.93 12.36 18.43
C PHE A 695 -34.34 12.17 18.99
N GLU A 696 -35.13 11.23 18.45
CA GLU A 696 -36.43 10.84 18.98
C GLU A 696 -36.32 10.24 20.39
N SER A 697 -35.24 9.49 20.67
CA SER A 697 -34.98 8.94 22.00
C SER A 697 -34.55 9.99 23.03
N GLU A 698 -33.83 11.03 22.59
CA GLU A 698 -33.39 12.13 23.47
C GLU A 698 -34.54 13.09 23.79
N ASN A 699 -35.42 13.36 22.82
CA ASN A 699 -36.60 14.19 23.01
C ASN A 699 -37.84 13.57 22.35
N PRO A 700 -38.81 13.04 23.12
CA PRO A 700 -40.03 12.43 22.58
C PRO A 700 -40.95 13.39 21.78
N GLU A 701 -40.76 14.71 21.90
CA GLU A 701 -41.46 15.70 21.07
C GLU A 701 -40.82 15.88 19.69
N PHE A 702 -39.59 15.41 19.49
CA PHE A 702 -38.92 15.43 18.19
C PHE A 702 -39.59 14.42 17.25
N ASN A 703 -39.93 14.87 16.05
CA ASN A 703 -40.52 14.03 15.01
C ASN A 703 -39.72 14.19 13.72
N LYS A 704 -39.08 13.10 13.26
CA LYS A 704 -38.22 13.13 12.08
C LYS A 704 -38.92 13.65 10.81
N ASN A 705 -40.22 13.41 10.68
CA ASN A 705 -41.01 13.85 9.51
C ASN A 705 -41.14 15.37 9.43
N ASN A 706 -40.91 16.08 10.54
CA ASN A 706 -41.01 17.52 10.64
C ASN A 706 -39.65 18.22 10.53
N VAL A 707 -38.52 17.50 10.39
CA VAL A 707 -37.17 18.09 10.33
C VAL A 707 -37.08 19.13 9.23
N ASN A 708 -36.63 20.33 9.62
CA ASN A 708 -36.59 21.52 8.78
C ASN A 708 -35.16 22.04 8.60
N SER A 709 -34.26 21.82 9.55
CA SER A 709 -32.86 22.20 9.44
C SER A 709 -31.94 21.19 10.11
N ILE A 710 -30.76 21.06 9.51
CA ILE A 710 -29.62 20.28 10.01
C ILE A 710 -28.47 21.27 10.19
N THR A 711 -27.91 21.35 11.39
CA THR A 711 -26.83 22.29 11.71
C THR A 711 -25.65 21.57 12.32
N LEU A 712 -24.46 21.80 11.77
CA LEU A 712 -23.20 21.47 12.43
C LEU A 712 -22.75 22.69 13.25
N LEU A 713 -22.51 22.46 14.54
CA LEU A 713 -22.02 23.46 15.49
C LEU A 713 -20.56 23.14 15.80
N PHE A 714 -19.71 24.15 15.66
CA PHE A 714 -18.28 24.08 15.87
C PHE A 714 -17.92 24.95 17.07
N HIS A 715 -17.19 24.39 18.04
CA HIS A 715 -16.85 25.07 19.30
C HIS A 715 -15.49 25.79 19.27
N THR A 716 -15.21 26.56 20.33
CA THR A 716 -14.11 27.55 20.47
C THR A 716 -12.65 27.10 20.22
N GLN A 717 -12.41 25.85 19.80
CA GLN A 717 -11.10 25.43 19.31
C GLN A 717 -11.01 25.75 17.82
N GLN A 718 -9.94 26.44 17.40
CA GLN A 718 -9.65 26.65 15.98
C GLN A 718 -9.67 25.31 15.24
N GLY A 719 -10.32 25.25 14.09
CA GLY A 719 -10.42 24.03 13.32
C GLY A 719 -10.55 24.26 11.81
N ASN A 720 -10.25 23.20 11.07
CA ASN A 720 -10.31 23.12 9.62
C ASN A 720 -10.83 21.74 9.23
N ILE A 721 -11.97 21.70 8.54
CA ILE A 721 -12.53 20.44 8.01
C ILE A 721 -12.89 20.60 6.54
N LEU A 722 -13.00 19.45 5.87
CA LEU A 722 -13.59 19.34 4.55
C LEU A 722 -14.89 18.56 4.65
N ILE A 723 -15.95 19.06 4.02
CA ILE A 723 -17.19 18.31 3.80
C ILE A 723 -17.29 18.01 2.32
N GLU A 724 -17.27 16.72 1.96
CA GLU A 724 -17.40 16.25 0.58
C GLU A 724 -18.86 16.13 0.16
N SER A 725 -19.72 15.62 1.05
CA SER A 725 -21.13 15.44 0.74
C SER A 725 -22.00 15.46 1.99
N VAL A 726 -23.27 15.86 1.80
CA VAL A 726 -24.32 15.76 2.80
C VAL A 726 -25.56 15.18 2.16
N GLY A 727 -26.19 14.22 2.83
CA GLY A 727 -27.34 13.50 2.29
C GLY A 727 -28.21 12.86 3.35
N LEU A 728 -29.12 12.01 2.90
CA LEU A 728 -29.98 11.15 3.72
C LEU A 728 -29.82 9.70 3.25
N SER A 729 -29.97 8.72 4.14
CA SER A 729 -29.97 7.29 3.79
C SER A 729 -31.01 6.51 4.58
N GLN A 730 -31.35 5.31 4.06
CA GLN A 730 -32.25 4.35 4.70
C GLN A 730 -31.50 3.46 5.70
#